data_AF-A0A7X7MBM5-F1
#
_entry.id   AF-A0A7X7MBM5-F1
#
_cell.length_a   1.000
_cell.length_b   1.000
_cell.length_c   1.000
_cell.angle_alpha   90.00
_cell.angle_beta   90.00
_cell.angle_gamma   90.00
#
_symmetry.space_group_name_H-M   'P 1'
#
loop_
_entity.id
_entity.type
_entity.pdbx_description
1 polymer ?
#
loop_
_entity_poly.entity_id
_entity_poly.type
_entity_poly.pdbx_seq_one_letter_code
_entity_poly.pdbx_strand_id
1 'polypeptide(L)'
;MSHEWNIRPRGRSCTACSTPFADGQECVSALFEAANGYDRSDLCLPCWERRTDGGTPFSLWQGVFTAPGEARAKAEPLHRETAETLLRRLVALEDPANLNVVYVLAVMLERKRILVERDTKPHEGGGILRIYEHRPTGDTFIVLDPQLKLDEVGEVQRQVIELLSPGGFAGAGSAAPAAQPAPEVARGRPDFDLLLRGGQVVDGTGAPARPADVGIRYGRIVALGTIPAEATCETRLDVAGCLVTPGFIDTHSHSDAYLVVEPDAPSKIRQGVTTEVVGQCGCSAAPLLGAARHASDWFAHLQAAGLEDATADNFPWRSMAAYRHHLAANGHAPNVVALVGHNLLRAGVMGYAGRAATDDETREMARRLEQALDEGASGFSTGLIYVPGRFSAPEEIQALARAAAARKGIYATHMRSEGDRIEEALAEVLGIARTTGVRVQISHLKTAGKANWGKLEGVLGQINAARAAGCEVHADRYPYCVSATSLDSRLPGWAQADGNAAILARLRDPRSAARVVRELSAGTTPDSWEQVIIGGTTAPELARFRGATLAAIAREWRCTPPEAFVKFLVADQLHTDAFFASMSEENLRRIYSEPWVMVGSDASIRATTGPLSQDFPHPRTYGTFARFLRMALDGALSFGIEEAVRRLTLLPAQAFGLEGRGQLVEGAWADLAVLDPAALRETSTFADPHHYAEGFRCTLVNGQIAFNGRESQQRPGQWLVGRG
;
A
#
# COMPACT_ATOMS: atom_id res chain seq x y z
N MET A 1 13.37 -44.97 -0.29
CA MET A 1 12.16 -44.85 0.54
C MET A 1 12.25 -43.49 1.21
N SER A 2 11.35 -42.56 0.91
CA SER A 2 11.38 -41.20 1.45
C SER A 2 10.90 -41.23 2.90
N HIS A 3 11.81 -41.12 3.86
CA HIS A 3 11.42 -40.90 5.25
C HIS A 3 10.88 -39.46 5.35
N GLU A 4 9.58 -39.30 5.62
CA GLU A 4 8.96 -37.99 5.87
C GLU A 4 9.59 -37.36 7.12
N TRP A 5 9.97 -36.08 7.01
CA TRP A 5 10.53 -35.28 8.11
C TRP A 5 9.44 -34.85 9.11
N ASN A 6 8.77 -35.81 9.75
CA ASN A 6 7.78 -35.57 10.81
C ASN A 6 8.44 -35.53 12.20
N ILE A 7 9.28 -34.52 12.44
CA ILE A 7 9.95 -34.33 13.74
C ILE A 7 8.99 -33.65 14.72
N ARG A 8 8.80 -34.25 15.90
CA ARG A 8 7.94 -33.67 16.95
C ARG A 8 8.46 -32.28 17.39
N PRO A 9 7.56 -31.33 17.73
CA PRO A 9 7.97 -30.06 18.34
C PRO A 9 8.69 -30.29 19.68
N ARG A 10 9.48 -29.31 20.11
CA ARG A 10 10.26 -29.35 21.37
C ARG A 10 9.36 -29.71 22.55
N GLY A 11 9.73 -30.78 23.26
CA GLY A 11 9.07 -31.22 24.48
C GLY A 11 9.20 -30.18 25.59
N ARG A 12 8.18 -30.10 26.45
CA ARG A 12 8.17 -29.24 27.65
C ARG A 12 8.71 -29.94 28.89
N SER A 13 9.15 -31.18 28.76
CA SER A 13 9.70 -32.01 29.81
C SER A 13 10.83 -32.88 29.30
N CYS A 14 11.73 -33.27 30.20
CA CYS A 14 12.80 -34.19 29.92
C CYS A 14 12.23 -35.56 29.54
N THR A 15 12.65 -36.09 28.39
CA THR A 15 12.15 -37.37 27.85
C THR A 15 12.55 -38.56 28.73
N ALA A 16 13.66 -38.46 29.47
CA ALA A 16 14.17 -39.54 30.32
C ALA A 16 13.57 -39.54 31.73
N CYS A 17 13.49 -38.38 32.39
CA CYS A 17 13.01 -38.29 33.79
C CYS A 17 11.60 -37.72 33.92
N SER A 18 10.95 -37.36 32.80
CA SER A 18 9.61 -36.75 32.71
C SER A 18 9.45 -35.42 33.46
N THR A 19 10.52 -34.87 34.05
CA THR A 19 10.49 -33.60 34.77
C THR A 19 10.27 -32.45 33.78
N PRO A 20 9.29 -31.55 33.99
CA PRO A 20 9.11 -30.35 33.20
C PRO A 20 10.38 -29.48 33.20
N PHE A 21 10.69 -28.84 32.07
CA PHE A 21 11.76 -27.86 32.02
C PHE A 21 11.32 -26.56 32.70
N ALA A 22 12.15 -26.03 33.59
CA ALA A 22 11.97 -24.70 34.14
C ALA A 22 12.39 -23.63 33.12
N ASP A 23 11.78 -22.45 33.17
CA ASP A 23 12.24 -21.32 32.36
C ASP A 23 13.69 -20.98 32.69
N GLY A 24 14.51 -20.77 31.67
CA GLY A 24 15.95 -20.56 31.82
C GLY A 24 16.76 -21.84 32.06
N GLN A 25 16.15 -23.03 32.07
CA GLN A 25 16.88 -24.29 32.30
C GLN A 25 17.64 -24.74 31.05
N GLU A 26 18.91 -25.11 31.20
CA GLU A 26 19.66 -25.76 30.12
C GLU A 26 19.11 -27.17 29.80
N CYS A 27 18.90 -27.42 28.52
CA CYS A 27 18.53 -28.74 28.03
C CYS A 27 19.14 -29.02 26.65
N VAL A 28 19.16 -30.31 26.32
CA VAL A 28 19.75 -30.86 25.11
C VAL A 28 18.64 -31.46 24.26
N SER A 29 18.52 -30.99 23.03
CA SER A 29 17.64 -31.57 22.01
C SER A 29 18.48 -32.41 21.06
N ALA A 30 18.17 -33.69 20.94
CA ALA A 30 18.90 -34.63 20.10
C ALA A 30 17.96 -35.34 19.12
N LEU A 31 18.39 -35.54 17.88
CA LEU A 31 17.69 -36.36 16.87
C LEU A 31 18.40 -37.68 16.65
N PHE A 32 17.62 -38.76 16.68
CA PHE A 32 18.07 -40.11 16.44
C PHE A 32 17.39 -40.67 15.20
N GLU A 33 18.11 -41.53 14.49
CA GLU A 33 17.53 -42.33 13.41
C GLU A 33 16.79 -43.52 14.02
N ALA A 34 15.53 -43.71 13.64
CA ALA A 34 14.66 -44.78 14.10
C ALA A 34 14.11 -45.56 12.90
N ALA A 35 13.62 -46.78 13.13
CA ALA A 35 13.17 -47.68 12.05
C ALA A 35 12.11 -47.08 11.11
N ASN A 36 11.34 -46.09 11.59
CA ASN A 36 10.24 -45.46 10.86
C ASN A 36 10.42 -43.93 10.65
N GLY A 37 11.63 -43.38 10.80
CA GLY A 37 11.91 -41.95 10.61
C GLY A 37 12.89 -41.39 11.64
N TYR A 38 12.61 -40.18 12.13
CA TYR A 38 13.48 -39.48 13.08
C TYR A 38 12.78 -39.26 14.42
N ASP A 39 13.43 -39.68 15.51
CA ASP A 39 12.96 -39.47 16.86
C ASP A 39 13.71 -38.31 17.52
N ARG A 40 12.95 -37.38 18.11
CA ARG A 40 13.48 -36.27 18.90
C ARG A 40 13.41 -36.63 20.39
N SER A 41 14.51 -36.47 21.10
CA SER A 41 14.54 -36.47 22.57
C SER A 41 15.02 -35.13 23.09
N ASP A 42 14.24 -34.52 23.99
CA ASP A 42 14.63 -33.33 24.75
C ASP A 42 14.99 -33.76 26.17
N LEU A 43 16.21 -33.52 26.63
CA LEU A 43 16.78 -34.05 27.87
C LEU A 43 17.37 -32.92 28.73
N CYS A 44 17.18 -32.96 30.04
CA CYS A 44 17.94 -32.07 30.94
C CYS A 44 19.41 -32.49 30.95
N LEU A 45 20.32 -31.54 31.21
CA LEU A 45 21.76 -31.80 31.19
C LEU A 45 22.17 -33.03 32.04
N PRO A 46 21.66 -33.22 33.27
CA PRO A 46 21.99 -34.41 34.06
C PRO A 46 21.51 -35.74 33.47
N CYS A 47 20.42 -35.74 32.68
CA CYS A 47 19.95 -36.95 32.00
C CYS A 47 20.73 -37.21 30.71
N TRP A 48 21.17 -36.14 30.04
CA TRP A 48 22.06 -36.25 28.89
C TRP A 48 23.43 -36.82 29.27
N GLU A 49 24.02 -36.33 30.36
CA GLU A 49 25.35 -36.77 30.84
C GLU A 49 25.35 -38.22 31.37
N ARG A 50 24.22 -38.70 31.92
CA ARG A 50 24.07 -40.06 32.45
C ARG A 50 23.56 -41.06 31.41
N ARG A 51 23.43 -40.62 30.17
CA ARG A 51 22.90 -41.43 29.08
C ARG A 51 23.84 -42.58 28.75
N THR A 52 23.33 -43.80 28.80
CA THR A 52 24.09 -45.04 28.52
C THR A 52 23.53 -45.82 27.33
N ASP A 53 22.40 -45.41 26.76
CA ASP A 53 21.84 -45.98 25.53
C ASP A 53 22.69 -45.55 24.32
N GLY A 54 23.29 -46.54 23.65
CA GLY A 54 24.30 -46.37 22.60
C GLY A 54 23.81 -45.79 21.26
N GLY A 55 22.73 -45.02 21.23
CA GLY A 55 22.31 -44.30 20.02
C GLY A 55 23.09 -43.00 19.87
N THR A 56 23.95 -42.88 18.85
CA THR A 56 24.59 -41.60 18.51
C THR A 56 23.59 -40.72 17.77
N PRO A 57 23.31 -39.49 18.23
CA PRO A 57 22.44 -38.59 17.48
C PRO A 57 23.16 -38.11 16.22
N PHE A 58 22.44 -37.96 15.11
CA PHE A 58 23.01 -37.33 13.90
C PHE A 58 22.93 -35.80 13.96
N SER A 59 22.13 -35.25 14.88
CA SER A 59 22.06 -33.82 15.17
C SER A 59 21.77 -33.57 16.65
N LEU A 60 22.48 -32.59 17.23
CA LEU A 60 22.47 -32.26 18.65
C LEU A 60 22.51 -30.74 18.83
N TRP A 61 21.64 -30.21 19.68
CA TRP A 61 21.66 -28.80 20.07
C TRP A 61 21.51 -28.69 21.60
N GLN A 62 22.47 -28.01 22.23
CA GLN A 62 22.34 -27.57 23.62
C GLN A 62 21.83 -26.13 23.63
N GLY A 63 20.82 -25.85 24.45
CA GLY A 63 20.27 -24.52 24.57
C GLY A 63 19.46 -24.34 25.84
N VAL A 64 18.95 -23.14 26.03
CA VAL A 64 18.11 -22.80 27.18
C VAL A 64 16.64 -23.06 26.83
N PHE A 65 15.88 -23.65 27.75
CA PHE A 65 14.44 -23.77 27.63
C PHE A 65 13.80 -22.44 28.03
N THR A 66 13.06 -21.83 27.10
CA THR A 66 12.22 -20.68 27.39
C THR A 66 10.81 -21.20 27.58
N ALA A 67 10.27 -21.06 28.80
CA ALA A 67 8.89 -21.40 29.05
C ALA A 67 8.01 -20.51 28.16
N PRO A 68 6.92 -21.05 27.59
CA PRO A 68 5.91 -20.19 26.97
C PRO A 68 5.49 -19.17 28.03
N GLY A 69 5.62 -17.88 27.73
CA GLY A 69 5.18 -16.83 28.65
C GLY A 69 3.76 -17.12 29.11
N GLU A 70 3.45 -16.79 30.37
CA GLU A 70 2.10 -16.98 30.93
C GLU A 70 1.10 -16.54 29.87
N ALA A 71 0.21 -17.46 29.47
CA ALA A 71 -0.85 -17.13 28.57
C ALA A 71 -1.65 -16.04 29.27
N ARG A 72 -1.40 -14.78 28.87
CA ARG A 72 -2.17 -13.61 29.26
C ARG A 72 -3.61 -14.08 29.19
N ALA A 73 -4.31 -14.04 30.34
CA ALA A 73 -5.65 -14.58 30.48
C ALA A 73 -6.38 -14.32 29.18
N LYS A 74 -6.76 -15.41 28.45
CA LYS A 74 -7.51 -15.25 27.21
C LYS A 74 -8.59 -14.25 27.55
N ALA A 75 -8.60 -13.11 26.86
CA ALA A 75 -9.79 -12.26 26.89
C ALA A 75 -10.94 -13.23 26.71
N GLU A 76 -11.90 -13.22 27.65
CA GLU A 76 -13.09 -14.06 27.54
C GLU A 76 -13.51 -13.97 26.08
N PRO A 77 -13.61 -15.10 25.36
CA PRO A 77 -13.99 -15.03 23.96
C PRO A 77 -15.32 -14.30 23.97
N LEU A 78 -15.33 -13.07 23.44
CA LEU A 78 -16.55 -12.31 23.19
C LEU A 78 -17.47 -13.32 22.53
N HIS A 79 -18.49 -13.76 23.28
CA HIS A 79 -19.35 -14.83 22.85
C HIS A 79 -20.15 -14.22 21.71
N ARG A 80 -19.66 -14.38 20.49
CA ARG A 80 -20.32 -13.89 19.28
C ARG A 80 -21.67 -14.58 19.29
N GLU A 81 -22.72 -13.80 19.47
CA GLU A 81 -24.08 -14.29 19.35
C GLU A 81 -24.20 -14.94 17.95
N THR A 82 -24.53 -16.22 17.91
CA THR A 82 -24.75 -16.95 16.65
C THR A 82 -26.17 -16.72 16.17
N ALA A 83 -26.42 -16.94 14.87
CA ALA A 83 -27.79 -16.87 14.33
C ALA A 83 -28.76 -17.84 15.04
N GLU A 84 -28.28 -19.00 15.51
CA GLU A 84 -29.07 -19.98 16.27
C GLU A 84 -29.43 -19.45 17.67
N THR A 85 -28.46 -18.89 18.39
CA THR A 85 -28.69 -18.33 19.73
C THR A 85 -29.55 -17.06 19.67
N LEU A 86 -29.38 -16.23 18.64
CA LEU A 86 -30.20 -15.03 18.41
C LEU A 86 -31.65 -15.42 18.10
N LEU A 87 -31.88 -16.40 17.21
CA LEU A 87 -33.23 -16.87 16.89
C LEU A 87 -33.94 -17.40 18.15
N ARG A 88 -33.26 -18.21 18.97
CA ARG A 88 -33.80 -18.73 20.23
C ARG A 88 -34.21 -17.62 21.19
N ARG A 89 -33.36 -16.60 21.33
CA ARG A 89 -33.64 -15.45 22.19
C ARG A 89 -34.84 -14.64 21.69
N LEU A 90 -34.87 -14.30 20.40
CA LEU A 90 -35.92 -13.45 19.83
C LEU A 90 -37.29 -14.14 19.79
N VAL A 91 -37.34 -15.45 19.53
CA VAL A 91 -38.59 -16.22 19.60
C VAL A 91 -39.13 -16.26 21.03
N ALA A 92 -38.27 -16.42 22.03
CA ALA A 92 -38.67 -16.44 23.45
C ALA A 92 -39.17 -15.08 23.98
N LEU A 93 -38.78 -13.97 23.34
CA LEU A 93 -39.22 -12.62 23.72
C LEU A 93 -40.62 -12.28 23.20
N GLU A 94 -41.10 -12.98 22.17
CA GLU A 94 -42.42 -12.78 21.52
C GLU A 94 -42.72 -11.31 21.14
N ASP A 95 -41.70 -10.49 20.88
CA ASP A 95 -41.85 -9.07 20.54
C ASP A 95 -42.21 -8.89 19.04
N PRO A 96 -43.37 -8.28 18.72
CA PRO A 96 -43.79 -8.03 17.34
C PRO A 96 -42.78 -7.21 16.51
N ALA A 97 -41.94 -6.37 17.13
CA ALA A 97 -40.92 -5.60 16.42
C ALA A 97 -39.83 -6.46 15.78
N ASN A 98 -39.63 -7.70 16.28
CA ASN A 98 -38.59 -8.61 15.82
C ASN A 98 -39.10 -9.62 14.78
N LEU A 99 -40.36 -9.53 14.35
CA LEU A 99 -41.01 -10.56 13.53
C LEU A 99 -40.29 -10.78 12.19
N ASN A 100 -39.88 -9.71 11.53
CA ASN A 100 -39.11 -9.78 10.28
C ASN A 100 -37.73 -10.42 10.48
N VAL A 101 -37.04 -10.04 11.56
CA VAL A 101 -35.71 -10.56 11.93
C VAL A 101 -35.78 -12.05 12.24
N VAL A 102 -36.78 -12.47 13.02
CA VAL A 102 -37.06 -13.89 13.35
C VAL A 102 -37.33 -14.69 12.08
N TYR A 103 -38.14 -14.17 11.15
CA TYR A 103 -38.42 -14.83 9.88
C TYR A 103 -37.17 -15.00 9.01
N VAL A 104 -36.38 -13.95 8.83
CA VAL A 104 -35.15 -14.01 8.01
C VAL A 104 -34.12 -14.94 8.65
N LEU A 105 -33.96 -14.92 9.97
CA LEU A 105 -33.08 -15.86 10.68
C LEU A 105 -33.51 -17.31 10.46
N ALA A 106 -34.80 -17.61 10.53
CA ALA A 106 -35.32 -18.95 10.29
C ALA A 106 -35.04 -19.43 8.85
N VAL A 107 -35.31 -18.59 7.84
CA VAL A 107 -35.02 -18.89 6.43
C VAL A 107 -33.51 -19.04 6.18
N MET A 108 -32.67 -18.22 6.82
CA MET A 108 -31.21 -18.33 6.72
C MET A 108 -30.70 -19.67 7.29
N LEU A 109 -31.21 -20.08 8.45
CA LEU A 109 -30.83 -21.35 9.09
C LEU A 109 -31.39 -22.56 8.35
N GLU A 110 -32.57 -22.45 7.73
CA GLU A 110 -33.13 -23.46 6.83
C GLU A 110 -32.23 -23.66 5.59
N ARG A 111 -31.79 -22.58 4.93
CA ARG A 111 -30.85 -22.65 3.78
C ARG A 111 -29.53 -23.31 4.14
N LYS A 112 -29.05 -23.11 5.37
CA LYS A 112 -27.87 -23.79 5.93
C LYS A 112 -28.14 -25.23 6.38
N ARG A 113 -29.37 -25.73 6.22
CA ARG A 113 -29.85 -27.06 6.63
C ARG A 113 -29.75 -27.30 8.14
N ILE A 114 -29.76 -26.23 8.94
CA ILE A 114 -29.76 -26.29 10.40
C ILE A 114 -31.20 -26.43 10.92
N LEU A 115 -32.13 -25.67 10.33
CA LEU A 115 -33.57 -25.86 10.50
C LEU A 115 -34.18 -26.67 9.34
N VAL A 116 -35.30 -27.32 9.60
CA VAL A 116 -36.14 -28.00 8.61
C VAL A 116 -37.59 -27.61 8.82
N GLU A 117 -38.25 -27.10 7.79
CA GLU A 117 -39.69 -26.87 7.82
C GLU A 117 -40.44 -28.21 7.89
N ARG A 118 -41.33 -28.37 8.88
CA ARG A 118 -42.11 -29.58 9.12
C ARG A 118 -43.57 -29.43 8.74
N ASP A 119 -44.13 -28.23 8.92
CA ASP A 119 -45.54 -27.95 8.69
C ASP A 119 -45.75 -26.44 8.48
N THR A 120 -46.87 -26.09 7.85
CA THR A 120 -47.30 -24.71 7.63
C THR A 120 -48.79 -24.58 7.87
N LYS A 121 -49.22 -23.60 8.66
CA LYS A 121 -50.63 -23.37 9.00
C LYS A 121 -51.04 -21.93 8.71
N PRO A 122 -52.28 -21.68 8.23
CA PRO A 122 -52.80 -20.32 8.12
C PRO A 122 -52.93 -19.68 9.51
N HIS A 123 -52.56 -18.41 9.63
CA HIS A 123 -52.66 -17.64 10.88
C HIS A 123 -53.97 -16.84 10.94
N GLU A 124 -54.64 -16.81 12.10
CA GLU A 124 -55.95 -16.15 12.27
C GLU A 124 -55.92 -14.63 11.99
N GLY A 125 -54.75 -13.98 12.09
CA GLY A 125 -54.54 -12.56 11.76
C GLY A 125 -54.10 -12.26 10.32
N GLY A 126 -54.03 -13.27 9.45
CA GLY A 126 -53.41 -13.18 8.12
C GLY A 126 -51.93 -13.59 8.12
N GLY A 127 -51.45 -14.18 7.01
CA GLY A 127 -50.10 -14.75 6.88
C GLY A 127 -50.04 -16.27 7.07
N ILE A 128 -48.83 -16.83 7.03
CA ILE A 128 -48.55 -18.28 7.18
C ILE A 128 -47.66 -18.49 8.40
N LEU A 129 -48.09 -19.30 9.35
CA LEU A 129 -47.23 -19.82 10.42
C LEU A 129 -46.42 -21.00 9.89
N ARG A 130 -45.10 -20.90 9.95
CA ARG A 130 -44.16 -21.97 9.58
C ARG A 130 -43.62 -22.63 10.84
N ILE A 131 -43.60 -23.95 10.85
CA ILE A 131 -43.11 -24.76 11.97
C ILE A 131 -41.77 -25.36 11.56
N TYR A 132 -40.68 -24.87 12.15
CA TYR A 132 -39.32 -25.35 11.90
C TYR A 132 -38.84 -26.26 13.02
N GLU A 133 -38.07 -27.30 12.69
CA GLU A 133 -37.38 -28.18 13.64
C GLU A 133 -35.86 -28.01 13.50
N HIS A 134 -35.17 -27.87 14.63
CA HIS A 134 -33.71 -27.78 14.71
C HIS A 134 -33.07 -29.17 14.62
N ARG A 135 -32.35 -29.47 13.54
CA ARG A 135 -31.83 -30.84 13.31
C ARG A 135 -30.96 -31.39 14.44
N PRO A 136 -30.04 -30.62 15.05
CA PRO A 136 -29.18 -31.14 16.11
C PRO A 136 -29.91 -31.43 17.44
N THR A 137 -30.95 -30.66 17.78
CA THR A 137 -31.55 -30.71 19.13
C THR A 137 -33.01 -31.16 19.16
N GLY A 138 -33.71 -31.13 18.02
CA GLY A 138 -35.15 -31.41 17.91
C GLY A 138 -36.06 -30.26 18.33
N ASP A 139 -35.52 -29.09 18.66
CA ASP A 139 -36.34 -27.95 19.10
C ASP A 139 -37.24 -27.44 17.99
N THR A 140 -38.48 -27.10 18.34
CA THR A 140 -39.47 -26.58 17.40
C THR A 140 -39.60 -25.06 17.53
N PHE A 141 -39.53 -24.35 16.41
CA PHE A 141 -39.75 -22.91 16.29
C PHE A 141 -41.00 -22.64 15.47
N ILE A 142 -41.92 -21.86 16.01
CA ILE A 142 -43.12 -21.39 15.29
C ILE A 142 -42.84 -19.96 14.85
N VAL A 143 -42.80 -19.73 13.55
CA VAL A 143 -42.39 -18.44 12.95
C VAL A 143 -43.48 -17.95 12.02
N LEU A 144 -44.00 -16.76 12.25
CA LEU A 144 -44.96 -16.12 11.35
C LEU A 144 -44.21 -15.55 10.14
N ASP A 145 -44.69 -15.87 8.93
CA ASP A 145 -44.24 -15.27 7.68
C ASP A 145 -44.89 -13.88 7.51
N PRO A 146 -44.14 -12.78 7.61
CA PRO A 146 -44.66 -11.42 7.44
C PRO A 146 -45.03 -11.07 6.00
N GLN A 147 -44.81 -11.97 5.03
CA GLN A 147 -44.92 -11.67 3.60
C GLN A 147 -43.99 -10.52 3.15
N LEU A 148 -42.73 -10.56 3.62
CA LEU A 148 -41.69 -9.59 3.27
C LEU A 148 -41.56 -9.45 1.75
N LYS A 149 -41.60 -8.21 1.27
CA LYS A 149 -41.32 -7.89 -0.13
C LYS A 149 -39.81 -7.95 -0.38
N LEU A 150 -39.42 -8.25 -1.62
CA LEU A 150 -38.02 -8.44 -2.02
C LEU A 150 -37.11 -7.25 -1.69
N ASP A 151 -37.65 -6.04 -1.70
CA ASP A 151 -36.98 -4.77 -1.37
C ASP A 151 -36.78 -4.55 0.14
N GLU A 152 -37.54 -5.25 1.00
CA GLU A 152 -37.44 -5.15 2.46
C GLU A 152 -36.40 -6.13 3.05
N VAL A 153 -36.03 -7.17 2.30
CA VAL A 153 -35.08 -8.21 2.73
C VAL A 153 -33.70 -7.63 3.07
N GLY A 154 -33.24 -6.61 2.33
CA GLY A 154 -31.93 -6.00 2.55
C GLY A 154 -31.82 -5.22 3.87
N GLU A 155 -32.92 -4.63 4.34
CA GLU A 155 -32.96 -3.90 5.62
C GLU A 155 -32.94 -4.88 6.79
N VAL A 156 -33.74 -5.94 6.69
CA VAL A 156 -33.80 -6.99 7.72
C VAL A 156 -32.46 -7.73 7.82
N GLN A 157 -31.77 -7.97 6.70
CA GLN A 157 -30.42 -8.53 6.72
C GLN A 157 -29.42 -7.62 7.45
N ARG A 158 -29.54 -6.30 7.32
CA ARG A 158 -28.68 -5.35 8.04
C ARG A 158 -28.94 -5.37 9.55
N GLN A 159 -30.21 -5.41 9.96
CA GLN A 159 -30.61 -5.56 11.36
C GLN A 159 -30.09 -6.88 11.95
N VAL A 160 -30.15 -7.98 11.20
CA VAL A 160 -29.56 -9.27 11.61
C VAL A 160 -28.04 -9.16 11.77
N ILE A 161 -27.35 -8.48 10.86
CA ILE A 161 -25.88 -8.29 10.94
C ILE A 161 -25.50 -7.42 12.16
N GLU A 162 -26.26 -6.38 12.42
CA GLU A 162 -26.06 -5.48 13.56
C GLU A 162 -26.26 -6.21 14.89
N LEU A 163 -27.34 -7.00 15.02
CA LEU A 163 -27.60 -7.81 16.21
C LEU A 163 -26.55 -8.92 16.43
N LEU A 164 -25.90 -9.38 15.37
CA LEU A 164 -24.81 -10.39 15.45
C LEU A 164 -23.42 -9.75 15.65
N SER A 165 -23.31 -8.42 15.64
CA SER A 165 -22.04 -7.70 15.80
C SER A 165 -21.71 -7.45 17.28
N PRO A 166 -20.41 -7.49 17.68
CA PRO A 166 -20.03 -7.27 19.07
C PRO A 166 -20.35 -5.83 19.53
N GLY A 167 -21.21 -5.69 20.55
CA GLY A 167 -21.58 -4.39 21.15
C GLY A 167 -23.04 -3.96 20.98
N GLY A 168 -23.87 -4.73 20.28
CA GLY A 168 -25.29 -4.43 20.07
C GLY A 168 -26.18 -4.74 21.28
N PHE A 169 -25.98 -4.09 22.43
CA PHE A 169 -27.00 -3.84 23.47
C PHE A 169 -26.42 -2.91 24.54
N ALA A 170 -26.66 -1.60 24.43
CA ALA A 170 -26.63 -0.69 25.57
C ALA A 170 -28.08 -0.48 26.02
N GLY A 171 -28.46 -1.08 27.14
CA GLY A 171 -29.82 -1.04 27.67
C GLY A 171 -30.30 0.39 27.91
N ALA A 172 -31.47 0.70 27.34
CA ALA A 172 -32.20 1.94 27.62
C ALA A 172 -32.75 1.89 29.05
N GLY A 173 -32.11 2.64 29.96
CA GLY A 173 -32.68 3.02 31.24
C GLY A 173 -33.78 4.05 31.06
N SER A 174 -34.87 3.87 31.80
CA SER A 174 -36.11 4.65 31.77
C SER A 174 -35.92 6.17 31.89
N ALA A 175 -36.44 6.92 30.92
CA ALA A 175 -36.80 8.33 31.09
C ALA A 175 -38.27 8.53 30.65
N ALA A 176 -39.04 9.18 31.52
CA ALA A 176 -40.46 9.51 31.33
C ALA A 176 -40.67 10.54 30.19
N PRO A 177 -41.90 10.69 29.65
CA PRO A 177 -42.12 11.01 28.25
C PRO A 177 -42.03 12.52 27.98
N ALA A 178 -41.15 12.91 27.05
CA ALA A 178 -41.24 14.19 26.37
C ALA A 178 -42.16 14.06 25.16
N ALA A 179 -43.03 15.06 24.97
CA ALA A 179 -44.13 15.09 24.02
C ALA A 179 -43.76 14.64 22.60
N GLN A 180 -44.61 13.79 22.00
CA GLN A 180 -44.51 13.34 20.62
C GLN A 180 -44.49 14.55 19.65
N PRO A 181 -43.47 14.69 18.79
CA PRO A 181 -43.64 15.43 17.55
C PRO A 181 -44.62 14.65 16.65
N ALA A 182 -45.43 15.39 15.90
CA ALA A 182 -46.40 14.88 14.93
C ALA A 182 -45.79 13.81 13.99
N PRO A 183 -46.59 12.88 13.45
CA PRO A 183 -46.10 11.79 12.63
C PRO A 183 -45.35 12.34 11.42
N GLU A 184 -44.05 12.10 11.37
CA GLU A 184 -43.23 12.41 10.22
C GLU A 184 -43.68 11.46 9.10
N VAL A 185 -44.21 12.05 8.03
CA VAL A 185 -44.56 11.35 6.79
C VAL A 185 -43.37 10.51 6.35
N ALA A 186 -43.59 9.21 6.13
CA ALA A 186 -42.59 8.30 5.60
C ALA A 186 -41.95 8.91 4.32
N ARG A 187 -40.78 9.52 4.47
CA ARG A 187 -39.98 9.92 3.31
C ARG A 187 -39.47 8.63 2.69
N GLY A 188 -39.95 8.33 1.49
CA GLY A 188 -39.39 7.25 0.67
C GLY A 188 -37.87 7.36 0.60
N ARG A 189 -37.20 6.22 0.53
CA ARG A 189 -35.73 6.17 0.45
C ARG A 189 -35.23 7.00 -0.74
N PRO A 190 -34.17 7.83 -0.57
CA PRO A 190 -33.70 8.72 -1.62
C PRO A 190 -33.15 7.97 -2.85
N ASP A 191 -33.27 8.58 -4.03
CA ASP A 191 -32.80 8.04 -5.33
C ASP A 191 -31.28 7.87 -5.39
N PHE A 192 -30.52 8.64 -4.62
CA PHE A 192 -29.06 8.56 -4.56
C PHE A 192 -28.54 8.79 -3.14
N ASP A 193 -27.41 8.17 -2.80
CA ASP A 193 -26.67 8.51 -1.58
C ASP A 193 -25.98 9.87 -1.78
N LEU A 194 -25.38 10.07 -2.96
CA LEU A 194 -24.72 11.31 -3.35
C LEU A 194 -25.09 11.70 -4.79
N LEU A 195 -25.35 12.98 -5.01
CA LEU A 195 -25.68 13.54 -6.32
C LEU A 195 -24.83 14.76 -6.62
N LEU A 196 -23.97 14.68 -7.65
CA LEU A 196 -23.18 15.79 -8.17
C LEU A 196 -23.94 16.43 -9.32
N ARG A 197 -24.19 17.75 -9.25
CA ARG A 197 -25.00 18.47 -10.24
C ARG A 197 -24.26 19.61 -10.93
N GLY A 198 -24.48 19.74 -12.23
CA GLY A 198 -24.12 20.93 -13.02
C GLY A 198 -22.67 20.98 -13.52
N GLY A 199 -21.91 19.88 -13.40
CA GLY A 199 -20.50 19.82 -13.77
C GLY A 199 -20.26 19.52 -15.26
N GLN A 200 -19.01 19.67 -15.68
CA GLN A 200 -18.52 19.14 -16.96
C GLN A 200 -17.80 17.81 -16.69
N VAL A 201 -18.38 16.71 -17.16
CA VAL A 201 -17.78 15.38 -17.01
C VAL A 201 -16.68 15.18 -18.03
N VAL A 202 -15.48 14.88 -17.53
CA VAL A 202 -14.35 14.33 -18.30
C VAL A 202 -14.20 12.89 -17.83
N ASP A 203 -14.72 11.95 -18.63
CA ASP A 203 -15.01 10.59 -18.16
C ASP A 203 -13.78 9.67 -18.01
N GLY A 204 -12.59 10.15 -18.31
CA GLY A 204 -11.34 9.39 -18.26
C GLY A 204 -11.00 8.63 -19.54
N THR A 205 -11.83 8.66 -20.58
CA THR A 205 -11.55 7.95 -21.84
C THR A 205 -10.68 8.74 -22.82
N GLY A 206 -10.53 10.05 -22.59
CA GLY A 206 -9.99 11.00 -23.56
C GLY A 206 -11.04 11.61 -24.50
N ALA A 207 -12.31 11.22 -24.37
CA ALA A 207 -13.41 11.86 -25.08
C ALA A 207 -13.66 13.29 -24.58
N PRO A 208 -14.17 14.20 -25.44
CA PRO A 208 -14.47 15.59 -25.08
C PRO A 208 -15.33 15.73 -23.82
N ALA A 209 -15.05 16.74 -23.02
CA ALA A 209 -15.86 17.07 -21.85
C ALA A 209 -17.34 17.32 -22.23
N ARG A 210 -18.28 16.90 -21.38
CA ARG A 210 -19.72 17.11 -21.61
C ARG A 210 -20.48 17.49 -20.33
N PRO A 211 -21.55 18.30 -20.43
CA PRO A 211 -22.43 18.55 -19.28
C PRO A 211 -23.10 17.26 -18.82
N ALA A 212 -23.00 16.94 -17.54
CA ALA A 212 -23.72 15.81 -16.94
C ALA A 212 -23.73 15.91 -15.41
N ASP A 213 -24.80 15.37 -14.82
CA ASP A 213 -24.91 15.05 -13.40
C ASP A 213 -24.42 13.62 -13.16
N VAL A 214 -23.96 13.33 -11.93
CA VAL A 214 -23.51 12.00 -11.50
C VAL A 214 -24.29 11.58 -10.26
N GLY A 215 -25.08 10.51 -10.39
CA GLY A 215 -25.80 9.88 -9.30
C GLY A 215 -25.05 8.68 -8.76
N ILE A 216 -24.80 8.65 -7.45
CA ILE A 216 -24.03 7.61 -6.77
C ILE A 216 -24.91 6.90 -5.75
N ARG A 217 -24.81 5.58 -5.72
CA ARG A 217 -25.47 4.73 -4.73
C ARG A 217 -24.62 3.49 -4.44
N TYR A 218 -24.51 3.12 -3.18
CA TYR A 218 -23.71 1.98 -2.69
C TYR A 218 -22.27 1.97 -3.21
N GLY A 219 -21.65 3.15 -3.25
CA GLY A 219 -20.27 3.30 -3.71
C GLY A 219 -20.08 3.14 -5.22
N ARG A 220 -21.15 3.09 -6.01
CA ARG A 220 -21.13 2.94 -7.47
C ARG A 220 -21.83 4.11 -8.16
N ILE A 221 -21.39 4.41 -9.38
CA ILE A 221 -22.11 5.31 -10.28
C ILE A 221 -23.34 4.57 -10.79
N VAL A 222 -24.54 5.08 -10.52
CA VAL A 222 -25.81 4.45 -10.94
C VAL A 222 -26.60 5.28 -11.94
N ALA A 223 -26.21 6.53 -12.16
CA ALA A 223 -26.75 7.39 -13.20
C ALA A 223 -25.69 8.38 -13.68
N LEU A 224 -25.57 8.58 -14.99
CA LEU A 224 -24.65 9.56 -15.59
C LEU A 224 -25.29 10.29 -16.77
N GLY A 225 -25.56 11.59 -16.61
CA GLY A 225 -26.22 12.39 -17.65
C GLY A 225 -27.18 13.41 -17.08
N THR A 226 -28.32 13.63 -17.73
CA THR A 226 -29.36 14.52 -17.21
C THR A 226 -30.20 13.78 -16.17
N ILE A 227 -30.09 14.16 -14.91
CA ILE A 227 -30.88 13.60 -13.81
C ILE A 227 -32.08 14.53 -13.52
N PRO A 228 -33.33 14.03 -13.39
CA PRO A 228 -34.51 14.87 -13.17
C PRO A 228 -34.37 15.75 -11.92
N ALA A 229 -34.91 16.97 -11.93
CA ALA A 229 -34.72 17.95 -10.84
C ALA A 229 -35.34 17.48 -9.52
N GLU A 230 -36.40 16.69 -9.61
CA GLU A 230 -37.14 16.04 -8.53
C GLU A 230 -36.43 14.83 -7.92
N ALA A 231 -35.34 14.34 -8.53
CA ALA A 231 -34.60 13.21 -8.00
C ALA A 231 -34.06 13.51 -6.59
N THR A 232 -34.34 12.59 -5.68
CA THR A 232 -34.03 12.72 -4.26
C THR A 232 -32.62 12.19 -3.96
N CYS A 233 -31.92 12.79 -3.01
CA CYS A 233 -30.59 12.32 -2.60
C CYS A 233 -30.33 12.62 -1.13
N GLU A 234 -29.45 11.86 -0.47
CA GLU A 234 -29.03 12.17 0.91
C GLU A 234 -28.11 13.39 0.92
N THR A 235 -27.10 13.40 0.06
CA THR A 235 -26.17 14.52 -0.09
C THR A 235 -26.16 15.04 -1.53
N ARG A 236 -26.30 16.35 -1.69
CA ARG A 236 -26.18 17.03 -2.99
C ARG A 236 -24.94 17.91 -3.01
N LEU A 237 -24.13 17.78 -4.06
CA LEU A 237 -22.99 18.64 -4.33
C LEU A 237 -23.26 19.45 -5.61
N ASP A 238 -23.27 20.77 -5.48
CA ASP A 238 -23.25 21.67 -6.64
C ASP A 238 -21.81 21.79 -7.14
N VAL A 239 -21.61 21.37 -8.39
CA VAL A 239 -20.31 21.35 -9.07
C VAL A 239 -20.34 22.16 -10.36
N ALA A 240 -21.23 23.17 -10.43
CA ALA A 240 -21.24 24.13 -11.52
C ALA A 240 -19.87 24.80 -11.72
N GLY A 241 -19.46 24.93 -12.98
CA GLY A 241 -18.15 25.49 -13.36
C GLY A 241 -16.95 24.57 -13.08
N CYS A 242 -17.15 23.39 -12.48
CA CYS A 242 -16.09 22.43 -12.20
C CYS A 242 -16.02 21.33 -13.27
N LEU A 243 -14.85 20.70 -13.37
CA LEU A 243 -14.67 19.42 -14.04
C LEU A 243 -14.95 18.29 -13.04
N VAL A 244 -15.71 17.29 -13.47
CA VAL A 244 -15.98 16.05 -12.73
C VAL A 244 -15.27 14.92 -13.46
N THR A 245 -14.32 14.29 -12.78
CA THR A 245 -13.39 13.32 -13.37
C THR A 245 -13.37 12.03 -12.54
N PRO A 246 -12.95 10.87 -13.07
CA PRO A 246 -12.57 9.77 -12.21
C PRO A 246 -11.43 10.21 -11.28
N GLY A 247 -11.42 9.66 -10.08
CA GLY A 247 -10.36 9.91 -9.11
C GLY A 247 -9.01 9.45 -9.64
N PHE A 248 -7.96 10.19 -9.30
CA PHE A 248 -6.63 9.97 -9.87
C PHE A 248 -5.95 8.77 -9.23
N ILE A 249 -5.23 8.01 -10.05
CA ILE A 249 -4.41 6.88 -9.64
C ILE A 249 -2.95 7.37 -9.65
N ASP A 250 -2.38 7.53 -8.46
CA ASP A 250 -0.97 7.83 -8.30
C ASP A 250 -0.15 6.57 -8.56
N THR A 251 0.38 6.46 -9.77
CA THR A 251 1.06 5.25 -10.23
C THR A 251 2.43 5.04 -9.61
N HIS A 252 2.97 6.04 -8.91
CA HIS A 252 4.30 5.99 -8.34
C HIS A 252 4.33 6.67 -6.97
N SER A 253 4.05 5.92 -5.91
CA SER A 253 4.03 6.42 -4.55
C SER A 253 4.98 5.66 -3.62
N HIS A 254 5.44 6.35 -2.59
CA HIS A 254 6.29 5.81 -1.51
C HIS A 254 5.57 5.88 -0.15
N SER A 255 4.24 5.94 -0.17
CA SER A 255 3.40 6.10 1.02
C SER A 255 3.28 4.86 1.91
N ASP A 256 3.89 3.71 1.56
CA ASP A 256 3.67 2.41 2.20
C ASP A 256 3.56 2.47 3.74
N ALA A 257 4.62 2.91 4.41
CA ALA A 257 4.67 3.02 5.87
C ALA A 257 4.06 4.34 6.37
N TYR A 258 4.09 5.41 5.57
CA TYR A 258 3.54 6.70 5.97
C TYR A 258 2.02 6.68 6.07
N LEU A 259 1.34 5.89 5.25
CA LEU A 259 -0.11 5.74 5.30
C LEU A 259 -0.57 5.14 6.63
N VAL A 260 0.32 4.47 7.36
CA VAL A 260 0.05 4.01 8.72
C VAL A 260 0.19 5.14 9.75
N VAL A 261 1.11 6.07 9.52
CA VAL A 261 1.31 7.26 10.36
C VAL A 261 0.19 8.28 10.13
N GLU A 262 -0.21 8.48 8.88
CA GLU A 262 -1.21 9.47 8.47
C GLU A 262 -2.19 8.84 7.45
N PRO A 263 -3.14 8.03 7.93
CA PRO A 263 -4.08 7.27 7.10
C PRO A 263 -5.11 8.13 6.36
N ASP A 264 -5.30 9.40 6.76
CA ASP A 264 -6.18 10.33 6.05
C ASP A 264 -5.52 10.84 4.74
N ALA A 265 -4.21 10.62 4.59
CA ALA A 265 -3.43 10.89 3.36
C ALA A 265 -3.70 12.28 2.74
N PRO A 266 -3.67 13.38 3.51
CA PRO A 266 -4.22 14.66 3.08
C PRO A 266 -3.50 15.24 1.86
N SER A 267 -2.18 15.05 1.74
CA SER A 267 -1.45 15.51 0.54
C SER A 267 -1.87 14.78 -0.74
N LYS A 268 -2.47 13.59 -0.67
CA LYS A 268 -2.95 12.84 -1.83
C LYS A 268 -4.43 13.12 -2.09
N ILE A 269 -5.27 12.95 -1.07
CA ILE A 269 -6.73 13.13 -1.20
C ILE A 269 -7.07 14.55 -1.67
N ARG A 270 -6.39 15.58 -1.14
CA ARG A 270 -6.59 16.97 -1.58
C ARG A 270 -6.12 17.27 -3.00
N GLN A 271 -5.37 16.36 -3.63
CA GLN A 271 -4.95 16.43 -5.02
C GLN A 271 -5.86 15.64 -5.97
N GLY A 272 -7.01 15.14 -5.49
CA GLY A 272 -7.90 14.31 -6.29
C GLY A 272 -7.44 12.86 -6.43
N VAL A 273 -6.38 12.45 -5.72
CA VAL A 273 -5.91 11.06 -5.71
C VAL A 273 -6.88 10.20 -4.91
N THR A 274 -7.33 9.11 -5.51
CA THR A 274 -8.22 8.13 -4.89
C THR A 274 -7.59 6.75 -4.79
N THR A 275 -6.47 6.52 -5.48
CA THR A 275 -5.73 5.26 -5.44
C THR A 275 -4.23 5.54 -5.49
N GLU A 276 -3.45 4.86 -4.64
CA GLU A 276 -2.00 4.90 -4.68
C GLU A 276 -1.42 3.53 -5.06
N VAL A 277 -0.43 3.53 -5.94
CA VAL A 277 0.45 2.37 -6.19
C VAL A 277 1.72 2.55 -5.36
N VAL A 278 1.82 1.79 -4.28
CA VAL A 278 2.92 1.83 -3.32
C VAL A 278 3.89 0.69 -3.54
N GLY A 279 5.03 0.69 -2.85
CA GLY A 279 6.02 -0.37 -2.96
C GLY A 279 6.97 -0.21 -4.14
N GLN A 280 7.24 1.03 -4.55
CA GLN A 280 8.02 1.39 -5.73
C GLN A 280 9.55 1.41 -5.49
N CYS A 281 10.33 1.46 -6.58
CA CYS A 281 11.79 1.59 -6.57
C CYS A 281 12.54 0.55 -5.70
N GLY A 282 12.01 -0.66 -5.56
CA GLY A 282 12.59 -1.72 -4.74
C GLY A 282 12.33 -1.59 -3.25
N CYS A 283 11.56 -0.58 -2.81
CA CYS A 283 11.21 -0.34 -1.41
C CYS A 283 9.71 -0.59 -1.19
N SER A 284 9.32 -1.28 -0.12
CA SER A 284 7.91 -1.53 0.25
C SER A 284 7.78 -1.72 1.75
N ALA A 285 6.62 -1.52 2.38
CA ALA A 285 6.49 -1.77 3.82
C ALA A 285 6.58 -3.26 4.22
N ALA A 286 6.30 -4.17 3.27
CA ALA A 286 6.24 -5.60 3.49
C ALA A 286 6.72 -6.39 2.25
N PRO A 287 7.16 -7.66 2.42
CA PRO A 287 7.34 -8.36 3.68
C PRO A 287 8.66 -8.00 4.38
N LEU A 288 8.60 -7.64 5.66
CA LEU A 288 9.79 -7.36 6.46
C LEU A 288 10.44 -8.66 6.94
N LEU A 289 11.56 -9.03 6.32
CA LEU A 289 12.28 -10.28 6.60
C LEU A 289 13.50 -10.02 7.49
N GLY A 290 13.58 -10.73 8.62
CA GLY A 290 14.73 -10.65 9.54
C GLY A 290 15.02 -9.23 10.03
N ALA A 291 16.30 -8.84 9.96
CA ALA A 291 16.78 -7.50 10.32
C ALA A 291 16.79 -6.51 9.13
N ALA A 292 16.19 -6.87 7.98
CA ALA A 292 16.08 -5.94 6.88
C ALA A 292 15.36 -4.67 7.33
N ARG A 293 15.88 -3.52 6.93
CA ARG A 293 15.30 -2.20 7.14
C ARG A 293 15.35 -1.43 5.84
N HIS A 294 14.42 -0.49 5.68
CA HIS A 294 14.55 0.48 4.61
C HIS A 294 15.63 1.50 4.97
N ALA A 295 16.34 1.99 3.96
CA ALA A 295 17.23 3.14 4.13
C ALA A 295 16.43 4.44 4.36
N SER A 296 15.16 4.48 3.93
CA SER A 296 14.28 5.63 4.09
C SER A 296 13.76 5.75 5.53
N ASP A 297 13.76 6.99 6.00
CA ASP A 297 13.14 7.65 7.16
C ASP A 297 11.86 7.07 7.81
N TRP A 298 11.21 6.05 7.24
CA TRP A 298 9.92 5.54 7.70
C TRP A 298 9.97 5.05 9.14
N PHE A 299 11.02 4.32 9.50
CA PHE A 299 11.18 3.80 10.86
C PHE A 299 11.32 4.95 11.87
N ALA A 300 12.05 6.01 11.51
CA ALA A 300 12.16 7.20 12.35
C ALA A 300 10.80 7.92 12.49
N HIS A 301 10.01 8.01 11.42
CA HIS A 301 8.66 8.58 11.47
C HIS A 301 7.67 7.73 12.26
N LEU A 302 7.75 6.40 12.15
CA LEU A 302 6.94 5.46 12.94
C LEU A 302 7.26 5.58 14.43
N GLN A 303 8.54 5.64 14.79
CA GLN A 303 8.99 5.92 16.16
C GLN A 303 8.53 7.28 16.65
N ALA A 304 8.68 8.34 15.84
CA ALA A 304 8.24 9.68 16.18
C ALA A 304 6.72 9.77 16.36
N ALA A 305 5.95 8.95 15.63
CA ALA A 305 4.51 8.81 15.78
C ALA A 305 4.10 7.92 16.96
N GLY A 306 5.04 7.33 17.70
CA GLY A 306 4.75 6.42 18.81
C GLY A 306 4.15 5.08 18.38
N LEU A 307 4.27 4.74 17.10
CA LEU A 307 3.74 3.51 16.50
C LEU A 307 4.76 2.36 16.53
N GLU A 308 5.98 2.64 16.98
CA GLU A 308 7.01 1.65 17.24
C GLU A 308 7.67 1.86 18.62
N ASP A 309 7.70 0.79 19.42
CA ASP A 309 8.63 0.65 20.52
C ASP A 309 9.91 0.01 19.98
N ALA A 310 11.03 0.74 20.01
CA ALA A 310 12.33 0.28 19.53
C ALA A 310 12.85 -0.98 20.24
N THR A 311 12.22 -1.38 21.34
CA THR A 311 12.56 -2.57 22.15
C THR A 311 11.61 -3.75 21.98
N ALA A 312 10.48 -3.60 21.27
CA ALA A 312 9.49 -4.65 21.11
C ALA A 312 9.60 -5.31 19.72
N ASP A 313 9.67 -6.65 19.68
CA ASP A 313 9.58 -7.50 18.47
C ASP A 313 8.23 -7.41 17.73
N ASN A 314 7.42 -6.38 18.02
CA ASN A 314 5.99 -6.33 17.80
C ASN A 314 5.58 -5.71 16.46
N PHE A 315 6.53 -5.43 15.56
CA PHE A 315 6.22 -4.88 14.24
C PHE A 315 5.79 -6.00 13.27
N PRO A 316 4.51 -6.11 12.88
CA PRO A 316 3.96 -7.39 12.43
C PRO A 316 3.95 -7.57 10.90
N TRP A 317 4.42 -6.63 10.09
CA TRP A 317 4.35 -6.70 8.61
C TRP A 317 5.39 -7.65 7.97
N ARG A 318 5.62 -8.79 8.61
CA ARG A 318 6.50 -9.87 8.14
C ARG A 318 5.96 -10.58 6.90
N SER A 319 4.71 -10.29 6.52
CA SER A 319 4.04 -10.79 5.33
C SER A 319 3.16 -9.70 4.71
N MET A 320 2.85 -9.82 3.41
CA MET A 320 1.93 -8.90 2.74
C MET A 320 0.52 -9.01 3.32
N ALA A 321 0.10 -10.22 3.71
CA ALA A 321 -1.18 -10.44 4.36
C ALA A 321 -1.29 -9.68 5.69
N ALA A 322 -0.21 -9.63 6.49
CA ALA A 322 -0.19 -8.90 7.75
C ALA A 322 -0.26 -7.39 7.55
N TYR A 323 0.47 -6.86 6.56
CA TYR A 323 0.38 -5.45 6.19
C TYR A 323 -1.01 -5.05 5.68
N ARG A 324 -1.58 -5.85 4.76
CA ARG A 324 -2.96 -5.66 4.29
C ARG A 324 -3.98 -5.68 5.42
N HIS A 325 -3.86 -6.65 6.33
CA HIS A 325 -4.75 -6.75 7.49
C HIS A 325 -4.63 -5.52 8.40
N HIS A 326 -3.41 -5.02 8.63
CA HIS A 326 -3.18 -3.82 9.41
C HIS A 326 -3.84 -2.60 8.78
N LEU A 327 -3.66 -2.37 7.47
CA LEU A 327 -4.33 -1.29 6.76
C LEU A 327 -5.85 -1.41 6.84
N ALA A 328 -6.40 -2.62 6.62
CA ALA A 328 -7.85 -2.85 6.70
C ALA A 328 -8.42 -2.62 8.11
N ALA A 329 -7.67 -2.95 9.17
CA ALA A 329 -8.13 -2.79 10.56
C ALA A 329 -8.14 -1.32 11.03
N ASN A 330 -7.24 -0.49 10.50
CA ASN A 330 -7.11 0.92 10.90
C ASN A 330 -7.79 1.89 9.93
N GLY A 331 -8.15 1.40 8.73
CA GLY A 331 -8.69 2.20 7.63
C GLY A 331 -7.62 3.10 7.00
N HIS A 332 -7.81 3.43 5.73
CA HIS A 332 -7.04 4.44 5.02
C HIS A 332 -7.92 5.16 4.00
N ALA A 333 -7.64 6.43 3.72
CA ALA A 333 -8.47 7.24 2.83
C ALA A 333 -8.38 6.83 1.36
N PRO A 334 -7.20 6.68 0.72
CA PRO A 334 -7.09 6.26 -0.67
C PRO A 334 -7.16 4.73 -0.79
N ASN A 335 -7.57 4.22 -1.94
CA ASN A 335 -7.32 2.81 -2.28
C ASN A 335 -5.81 2.55 -2.40
N VAL A 336 -5.38 1.30 -2.17
CA VAL A 336 -3.97 0.92 -2.19
C VAL A 336 -3.74 -0.27 -3.11
N VAL A 337 -2.80 -0.13 -4.04
CA VAL A 337 -2.21 -1.21 -4.84
C VAL A 337 -0.77 -1.36 -4.36
N ALA A 338 -0.41 -2.49 -3.73
CA ALA A 338 0.92 -2.67 -3.18
C ALA A 338 1.81 -3.57 -4.05
N LEU A 339 3.06 -3.13 -4.26
CA LEU A 339 4.12 -3.92 -4.86
C LEU A 339 5.13 -4.38 -3.79
N VAL A 340 5.83 -5.48 -4.09
CA VAL A 340 6.92 -5.96 -3.23
C VAL A 340 8.25 -5.37 -3.69
N GLY A 341 8.96 -4.72 -2.78
CA GLY A 341 10.27 -4.16 -3.05
C GLY A 341 11.37 -5.22 -3.14
N HIS A 342 12.03 -5.33 -4.29
CA HIS A 342 13.18 -6.21 -4.48
C HIS A 342 14.31 -5.93 -3.48
N ASN A 343 14.60 -4.65 -3.19
CA ASN A 343 15.71 -4.30 -2.30
C ASN A 343 15.41 -4.75 -0.86
N LEU A 344 14.13 -4.75 -0.45
CA LEU A 344 13.67 -5.34 0.81
C LEU A 344 13.87 -6.85 0.85
N LEU A 345 13.41 -7.57 -0.18
CA LEU A 345 13.59 -9.03 -0.28
C LEU A 345 15.06 -9.41 -0.21
N ARG A 346 15.90 -8.71 -0.98
CA ARG A 346 17.33 -8.93 -1.03
C ARG A 346 18.00 -8.70 0.31
N ALA A 347 17.72 -7.57 0.96
CA ALA A 347 18.21 -7.31 2.32
C ALA A 347 17.74 -8.37 3.32
N GLY A 348 16.51 -8.85 3.16
CA GLY A 348 15.91 -9.90 3.98
C GLY A 348 16.56 -11.27 3.88
N VAL A 349 16.99 -11.65 2.68
CA VAL A 349 17.53 -12.98 2.39
C VAL A 349 19.04 -13.03 2.60
N MET A 350 19.77 -11.99 2.19
CA MET A 350 21.23 -12.01 2.14
C MET A 350 21.90 -10.79 2.78
N GLY A 351 21.12 -9.95 3.50
CA GLY A 351 21.61 -8.69 4.04
C GLY A 351 21.99 -7.68 2.95
N TYR A 352 22.80 -6.71 3.32
CA TYR A 352 23.23 -5.62 2.43
C TYR A 352 24.53 -5.94 1.68
N ALA A 353 24.84 -7.22 1.49
CA ALA A 353 26.11 -7.65 0.92
C ALA A 353 26.34 -7.06 -0.48
N GLY A 354 27.52 -6.47 -0.70
CA GLY A 354 27.93 -5.85 -1.96
C GLY A 354 28.27 -6.81 -3.09
N ARG A 355 27.49 -7.87 -3.30
CA ARG A 355 27.73 -8.95 -4.27
C ARG A 355 26.45 -9.38 -4.99
N ALA A 356 26.59 -10.18 -6.05
CA ALA A 356 25.47 -10.90 -6.65
C ALA A 356 24.88 -11.93 -5.67
N ALA A 357 23.59 -12.24 -5.82
CA ALA A 357 22.97 -13.37 -5.11
C ALA A 357 23.51 -14.69 -5.65
N THR A 358 23.59 -15.67 -4.78
CA THR A 358 23.71 -17.08 -5.15
C THR A 358 22.38 -17.60 -5.67
N ASP A 359 22.41 -18.73 -6.38
CA ASP A 359 21.18 -19.34 -6.91
C ASP A 359 20.16 -19.68 -5.81
N ASP A 360 20.62 -20.09 -4.62
CA ASP A 360 19.75 -20.36 -3.47
C ASP A 360 19.08 -19.09 -2.94
N GLU A 361 19.85 -17.99 -2.82
CA GLU A 361 19.32 -16.69 -2.40
C GLU A 361 18.31 -16.16 -3.44
N THR A 362 18.59 -16.29 -4.74
CA THR A 362 17.65 -15.93 -5.81
C THR A 362 16.37 -16.76 -5.75
N ARG A 363 16.47 -18.07 -5.54
CA ARG A 363 15.30 -18.95 -5.36
C ARG A 363 14.49 -18.56 -4.14
N GLU A 364 15.14 -18.25 -3.02
CA GLU A 364 14.44 -17.82 -1.81
C GLU A 364 13.74 -16.47 -2.01
N MET A 365 14.39 -15.48 -2.64
CA MET A 365 13.74 -14.21 -2.97
C MET A 365 12.54 -14.40 -3.89
N ALA A 366 12.65 -15.25 -4.92
CA ALA A 366 11.54 -15.59 -5.79
C ALA A 366 10.39 -16.20 -4.98
N ARG A 367 10.66 -17.21 -4.14
CA ARG A 367 9.64 -17.86 -3.30
C ARG A 367 8.94 -16.89 -2.33
N ARG A 368 9.67 -15.91 -1.79
CA ARG A 368 9.08 -14.85 -0.94
C ARG A 368 8.19 -13.90 -1.73
N LEU A 369 8.61 -13.53 -2.94
CA LEU A 369 7.77 -12.76 -3.85
C LEU A 369 6.49 -13.53 -4.22
N GLU A 370 6.62 -14.81 -4.55
CA GLU A 370 5.49 -15.69 -4.86
C GLU A 370 4.47 -15.73 -3.72
N GLN A 371 4.93 -15.95 -2.49
CA GLN A 371 4.10 -15.90 -1.30
C GLN A 371 3.41 -14.53 -1.15
N ALA A 372 4.15 -13.44 -1.34
CA ALA A 372 3.62 -12.08 -1.21
C ALA A 372 2.55 -11.76 -2.27
N LEU A 373 2.69 -12.28 -3.49
CA LEU A 373 1.69 -12.18 -4.55
C LEU A 373 0.43 -12.99 -4.21
N ASP A 374 0.59 -14.22 -3.70
CA ASP A 374 -0.53 -15.05 -3.21
C ASP A 374 -1.25 -14.39 -2.02
N GLU A 375 -0.52 -13.56 -1.27
CA GLU A 375 -1.03 -12.72 -0.19
C GLU A 375 -1.53 -11.34 -0.68
N GLY A 376 -1.76 -11.15 -1.97
CA GLY A 376 -2.44 -9.98 -2.53
C GLY A 376 -1.56 -8.79 -2.89
N ALA A 377 -0.24 -8.96 -3.04
CA ALA A 377 0.56 -7.98 -3.77
C ALA A 377 0.23 -8.01 -5.28
N SER A 378 0.30 -6.86 -5.95
CA SER A 378 0.01 -6.76 -7.39
C SER A 378 1.22 -6.95 -8.30
N GLY A 379 2.40 -7.15 -7.72
CA GLY A 379 3.66 -7.25 -8.47
C GLY A 379 4.87 -7.00 -7.58
N PHE A 380 5.99 -6.70 -8.21
CA PHE A 380 7.22 -6.30 -7.53
C PHE A 380 7.84 -5.08 -8.21
N SER A 381 8.69 -4.39 -7.47
CA SER A 381 9.48 -3.28 -7.99
C SER A 381 10.98 -3.48 -7.76
N THR A 382 11.81 -2.85 -8.59
CA THR A 382 13.27 -2.80 -8.39
C THR A 382 13.80 -1.38 -8.28
N GLY A 383 14.82 -1.20 -7.44
CA GLY A 383 15.63 0.01 -7.32
C GLY A 383 17.07 -0.30 -7.66
N LEU A 384 17.37 -0.49 -8.94
CA LEU A 384 18.66 -1.02 -9.39
C LEU A 384 19.78 0.03 -9.34
N ILE A 385 19.45 1.31 -9.16
CA ILE A 385 20.42 2.34 -8.84
C ILE A 385 20.85 2.27 -7.36
N TYR A 386 19.97 1.78 -6.47
CA TYR A 386 20.14 1.81 -5.02
C TYR A 386 20.64 0.49 -4.47
N VAL A 387 21.26 0.52 -3.29
CA VAL A 387 21.65 -0.68 -2.56
C VAL A 387 20.45 -1.31 -1.81
N PRO A 388 20.44 -2.64 -1.62
CA PRO A 388 21.38 -3.63 -2.16
C PRO A 388 21.14 -4.02 -3.63
N GLY A 389 20.06 -3.54 -4.26
CA GLY A 389 19.69 -3.94 -5.63
C GLY A 389 20.73 -3.62 -6.71
N ARG A 390 21.57 -2.61 -6.49
CA ARG A 390 22.67 -2.22 -7.39
C ARG A 390 23.62 -3.37 -7.73
N PHE A 391 23.79 -4.31 -6.80
CA PHE A 391 24.69 -5.45 -6.94
C PHE A 391 24.02 -6.69 -7.55
N SER A 392 22.72 -6.63 -7.88
CA SER A 392 22.02 -7.74 -8.52
C SER A 392 22.48 -7.93 -9.96
N ALA A 393 22.51 -9.19 -10.39
CA ALA A 393 22.69 -9.57 -11.78
C ALA A 393 21.33 -9.57 -12.51
N PRO A 394 21.28 -9.36 -13.84
CA PRO A 394 20.02 -9.38 -14.60
C PRO A 394 19.22 -10.69 -14.44
N GLU A 395 19.90 -11.83 -14.29
CA GLU A 395 19.30 -13.16 -14.14
C GLU A 395 18.47 -13.28 -12.86
N GLU A 396 18.91 -12.59 -11.81
CA GLU A 396 18.17 -12.51 -10.55
C GLU A 396 16.82 -11.82 -10.80
N ILE A 397 16.83 -10.65 -11.44
CA ILE A 397 15.60 -9.91 -11.74
C ILE A 397 14.71 -10.70 -12.70
N GLN A 398 15.30 -11.40 -13.66
CA GLN A 398 14.57 -12.27 -14.57
C GLN A 398 13.85 -13.40 -13.82
N ALA A 399 14.45 -13.99 -12.79
CA ALA A 399 13.81 -15.02 -11.97
C ALA A 399 12.58 -14.47 -11.21
N LEU A 400 12.70 -13.30 -10.57
CA LEU A 400 11.56 -12.64 -9.91
C LEU A 400 10.49 -12.22 -10.93
N ALA A 401 10.87 -11.74 -12.11
CA ALA A 401 9.95 -11.38 -13.17
C ALA A 401 9.14 -12.58 -13.69
N ARG A 402 9.73 -13.78 -13.77
CA ARG A 402 9.00 -15.02 -14.09
C ARG A 402 7.99 -15.36 -13.00
N ALA A 403 8.37 -15.25 -11.73
CA ALA A 403 7.47 -15.47 -10.59
C ALA A 403 6.27 -14.51 -10.60
N ALA A 404 6.50 -13.23 -10.89
CA ALA A 404 5.45 -12.23 -11.04
C ALA A 404 4.54 -12.52 -12.26
N ALA A 405 5.13 -12.79 -13.43
CA ALA A 405 4.37 -13.09 -14.64
C ALA A 405 3.46 -14.32 -14.48
N ALA A 406 3.93 -15.38 -13.80
CA ALA A 406 3.14 -16.58 -13.53
C ALA A 406 1.87 -16.29 -12.71
N ARG A 407 1.88 -15.22 -11.90
CA ARG A 407 0.75 -14.74 -11.09
C ARG A 407 0.09 -13.49 -11.68
N LYS A 408 0.35 -13.21 -12.97
CA LYS A 408 -0.16 -12.02 -13.70
C LYS A 408 0.21 -10.68 -13.04
N GLY A 409 1.20 -10.68 -12.15
CA GLY A 409 1.71 -9.48 -11.49
C GLY A 409 2.51 -8.59 -12.44
N ILE A 410 2.83 -7.38 -11.97
CA ILE A 410 3.63 -6.41 -12.72
C ILE A 410 5.08 -6.36 -12.23
N TYR A 411 5.95 -5.81 -13.08
CA TYR A 411 7.32 -5.45 -12.76
C TYR A 411 7.52 -3.93 -12.92
N ALA A 412 7.62 -3.21 -11.81
CA ALA A 412 7.98 -1.79 -11.80
C ALA A 412 9.50 -1.61 -11.62
N THR A 413 10.11 -0.62 -12.26
CA THR A 413 11.57 -0.47 -12.18
C THR A 413 12.07 0.96 -12.21
N HIS A 414 12.73 1.34 -11.11
CA HIS A 414 13.78 2.34 -11.15
C HIS A 414 15.03 1.66 -11.71
N MET A 415 15.31 1.99 -12.98
CA MET A 415 16.34 1.34 -13.78
C MET A 415 17.74 1.51 -13.20
N ARG A 416 18.66 0.64 -13.60
CA ARG A 416 20.06 0.65 -13.12
C ARG A 416 20.80 1.96 -13.39
N SER A 417 20.37 2.69 -14.41
CA SER A 417 20.86 4.01 -14.77
C SER A 417 19.77 4.82 -15.45
N GLU A 418 19.70 6.10 -15.11
CA GLU A 418 18.88 7.11 -15.79
C GLU A 418 19.75 8.15 -16.53
N GLY A 419 21.08 7.99 -16.49
CA GLY A 419 22.06 8.88 -17.10
C GLY A 419 22.93 8.17 -18.13
N ASP A 420 24.24 8.09 -17.85
CA ASP A 420 25.25 7.68 -18.84
C ASP A 420 24.97 6.31 -19.48
N ARG A 421 24.42 5.36 -18.71
CA ARG A 421 24.10 4.01 -19.19
C ARG A 421 22.59 3.73 -19.30
N ILE A 422 21.79 4.76 -19.61
CA ILE A 422 20.33 4.62 -19.68
C ILE A 422 19.88 3.63 -20.76
N GLU A 423 20.56 3.58 -21.90
CA GLU A 423 20.17 2.69 -23.01
C GLU A 423 20.45 1.22 -22.66
N GLU A 424 21.56 0.94 -21.98
CA GLU A 424 21.89 -0.40 -21.49
C GLU A 424 20.93 -0.82 -20.37
N ALA A 425 20.60 0.09 -19.45
CA ALA A 425 19.63 -0.17 -18.39
C ALA A 425 18.22 -0.43 -18.97
N LEU A 426 17.84 0.29 -20.02
CA LEU A 426 16.58 0.04 -20.73
C LEU A 426 16.62 -1.31 -21.47
N ALA A 427 17.72 -1.64 -22.13
CA ALA A 427 17.89 -2.91 -22.83
C ALA A 427 17.75 -4.11 -21.88
N GLU A 428 18.27 -4.00 -20.65
CA GLU A 428 18.06 -4.97 -19.56
C GLU A 428 16.57 -5.16 -19.27
N VAL A 429 15.83 -4.07 -19.01
CA VAL A 429 14.39 -4.10 -18.69
C VAL A 429 13.57 -4.69 -19.84
N LEU A 430 13.80 -4.24 -21.07
CA LEU A 430 13.08 -4.74 -22.24
C LEU A 430 13.43 -6.20 -22.56
N GLY A 431 14.67 -6.63 -22.26
CA GLY A 431 15.08 -8.03 -22.36
C GLY A 431 14.31 -8.92 -21.38
N ILE A 432 14.14 -8.47 -20.14
CA ILE A 432 13.31 -9.15 -19.15
C ILE A 432 11.86 -9.22 -19.63
N ALA A 433 11.27 -8.10 -20.06
CA ALA A 433 9.90 -8.06 -20.59
C ALA A 433 9.67 -9.06 -21.72
N ARG A 434 10.57 -9.12 -22.71
CA ARG A 434 10.48 -10.05 -23.85
C ARG A 434 10.60 -11.52 -23.43
N THR A 435 11.44 -11.84 -22.47
CA THR A 435 11.76 -13.23 -22.10
C THR A 435 10.82 -13.84 -21.06
N THR A 436 10.10 -13.00 -20.31
CA THR A 436 9.17 -13.45 -19.27
C THR A 436 7.71 -13.14 -19.59
N GLY A 437 7.44 -12.19 -20.49
CA GLY A 437 6.09 -11.69 -20.76
C GLY A 437 5.50 -10.86 -19.62
N VAL A 438 6.30 -10.47 -18.62
CA VAL A 438 5.82 -9.64 -17.51
C VAL A 438 5.42 -8.26 -18.01
N ARG A 439 4.34 -7.70 -17.44
CA ARG A 439 3.94 -6.30 -17.66
C ARG A 439 4.93 -5.39 -16.94
N VAL A 440 5.40 -4.35 -17.62
CA VAL A 440 6.44 -3.46 -17.10
C VAL A 440 5.93 -2.05 -16.89
N GLN A 441 6.30 -1.46 -15.76
CA GLN A 441 6.27 -0.02 -15.50
C GLN A 441 7.71 0.49 -15.39
N ILE A 442 8.17 1.28 -16.36
CA ILE A 442 9.42 2.03 -16.23
C ILE A 442 9.12 3.24 -15.35
N SER A 443 9.65 3.20 -14.14
CA SER A 443 9.41 4.24 -13.15
C SER A 443 10.01 5.57 -13.58
N HIS A 444 9.26 6.66 -13.37
CA HIS A 444 9.72 8.05 -13.46
C HIS A 444 10.71 8.34 -14.60
N LEU A 445 10.38 7.90 -15.82
CA LEU A 445 11.26 7.86 -16.98
C LEU A 445 11.94 9.22 -17.22
N LYS A 446 13.26 9.27 -17.27
CA LYS A 446 14.01 10.51 -17.45
C LYS A 446 15.38 10.26 -18.06
N THR A 447 15.96 11.30 -18.67
CA THR A 447 17.38 11.37 -19.02
C THR A 447 18.07 12.36 -18.08
N ALA A 448 18.81 11.87 -17.09
CA ALA A 448 19.44 12.67 -16.06
C ALA A 448 20.83 13.17 -16.48
N GLY A 449 21.07 14.47 -16.28
CA GLY A 449 22.33 15.14 -16.60
C GLY A 449 22.37 15.62 -18.05
N LYS A 450 22.90 16.84 -18.26
CA LYS A 450 22.91 17.52 -19.57
C LYS A 450 23.54 16.71 -20.69
N ALA A 451 24.58 15.93 -20.38
CA ALA A 451 25.24 15.04 -21.34
C ALA A 451 24.33 13.92 -21.88
N ASN A 452 23.25 13.60 -21.16
CA ASN A 452 22.33 12.50 -21.50
C ASN A 452 21.01 12.98 -22.11
N TRP A 453 20.74 14.29 -22.14
CA TRP A 453 19.46 14.80 -22.66
C TRP A 453 19.21 14.39 -24.12
N GLY A 454 20.26 14.33 -24.95
CA GLY A 454 20.15 13.90 -26.34
C GLY A 454 19.82 12.41 -26.56
N LYS A 455 19.87 11.58 -25.51
CA LYS A 455 19.56 10.14 -25.61
C LYS A 455 18.06 9.84 -25.64
N LEU A 456 17.20 10.83 -25.36
CA LEU A 456 15.77 10.60 -25.15
C LEU A 456 15.09 9.93 -26.36
N GLU A 457 15.35 10.39 -27.59
CA GLU A 457 14.70 9.80 -28.77
C GLU A 457 15.09 8.33 -28.97
N GLY A 458 16.35 7.96 -28.68
CA GLY A 458 16.79 6.57 -28.70
C GLY A 458 16.05 5.72 -27.67
N VAL A 459 15.91 6.23 -26.44
CA VAL A 459 15.17 5.60 -25.34
C VAL A 459 13.69 5.39 -25.71
N LEU A 460 13.00 6.42 -26.20
CA LEU A 460 11.60 6.33 -26.61
C LEU A 460 11.41 5.38 -27.80
N GLY A 461 12.32 5.43 -28.78
CA GLY A 461 12.32 4.52 -29.92
C GLY A 461 12.42 3.05 -29.52
N GLN A 462 13.28 2.72 -28.55
CA GLN A 462 13.40 1.35 -28.02
C GLN A 462 12.13 0.88 -27.30
N ILE A 463 11.51 1.74 -26.47
CA ILE A 463 10.26 1.40 -25.77
C ILE A 463 9.13 1.19 -26.79
N ASN A 464 8.98 2.10 -27.74
CA ASN A 464 7.95 2.01 -28.78
C ASN A 464 8.13 0.76 -29.65
N ALA A 465 9.36 0.39 -30.01
CA ALA A 465 9.64 -0.85 -30.73
C ALA A 465 9.26 -2.09 -29.91
N ALA A 466 9.56 -2.12 -28.60
CA ALA A 466 9.17 -3.23 -27.75
C ALA A 466 7.64 -3.35 -27.59
N ARG A 467 6.94 -2.21 -27.45
CA ARG A 467 5.48 -2.17 -27.41
C ARG A 467 4.85 -2.66 -28.72
N ALA A 468 5.39 -2.22 -29.86
CA ALA A 468 4.95 -2.69 -31.18
C ALA A 468 5.19 -4.19 -31.38
N ALA A 469 6.21 -4.76 -30.73
CA ALA A 469 6.48 -6.19 -30.68
C ALA A 469 5.60 -6.97 -29.67
N GLY A 470 4.65 -6.31 -29.01
CA GLY A 470 3.68 -6.92 -28.10
C GLY A 470 4.05 -6.90 -26.62
N CYS A 471 5.16 -6.26 -26.22
CA CYS A 471 5.47 -6.11 -24.80
C CYS A 471 4.54 -5.06 -24.14
N GLU A 472 3.91 -5.42 -23.03
CA GLU A 472 3.11 -4.50 -22.22
C GLU A 472 4.02 -3.60 -21.36
N VAL A 473 4.59 -2.57 -21.95
CA VAL A 473 5.52 -1.63 -21.28
C VAL A 473 4.88 -0.25 -21.14
N HIS A 474 4.68 0.22 -19.92
CA HIS A 474 4.26 1.57 -19.61
C HIS A 474 5.40 2.32 -18.92
N ALA A 475 5.27 3.63 -18.78
CA ALA A 475 6.10 4.41 -17.89
C ALA A 475 5.25 5.41 -17.11
N ASP A 476 5.79 5.93 -16.02
CA ASP A 476 5.23 7.08 -15.33
C ASP A 476 6.21 8.25 -15.31
N ARG A 477 5.68 9.44 -15.02
CA ARG A 477 6.47 10.65 -14.87
C ARG A 477 5.81 11.65 -13.93
N TYR A 478 6.58 12.28 -13.04
CA TYR A 478 6.19 13.49 -12.30
C TYR A 478 6.55 14.77 -13.09
N PRO A 479 5.75 15.84 -12.99
CA PRO A 479 5.87 17.04 -13.85
C PRO A 479 6.97 18.02 -13.40
N TYR A 480 8.13 17.52 -12.95
CA TYR A 480 9.24 18.35 -12.45
C TYR A 480 10.57 17.98 -13.08
N CYS A 481 11.42 18.99 -13.28
CA CYS A 481 12.80 18.84 -13.78
C CYS A 481 13.86 18.69 -12.68
N VAL A 482 13.40 18.56 -11.43
CA VAL A 482 14.22 18.25 -10.25
C VAL A 482 13.77 16.90 -9.71
N SER A 483 14.72 16.02 -9.40
CA SER A 483 14.46 14.72 -8.75
C SER A 483 14.77 14.82 -7.27
N ALA A 484 14.26 13.88 -6.46
CA ALA A 484 14.58 13.78 -5.04
C ALA A 484 14.92 12.34 -4.67
N THR A 485 15.99 12.15 -3.88
CA THR A 485 16.38 10.88 -3.28
C THR A 485 17.45 11.13 -2.20
N SER A 486 17.95 10.08 -1.56
CA SER A 486 19.00 10.19 -0.55
C SER A 486 20.34 10.67 -1.15
N LEU A 487 21.06 11.50 -0.41
CA LEU A 487 22.31 12.11 -0.87
C LEU A 487 23.40 11.06 -1.15
N ASP A 488 23.41 9.97 -0.37
CA ASP A 488 24.37 8.87 -0.47
C ASP A 488 24.26 8.06 -1.78
N SER A 489 23.15 8.20 -2.52
CA SER A 489 22.97 7.61 -3.86
C SER A 489 24.07 8.02 -4.85
N ARG A 490 24.74 9.16 -4.63
CA ARG A 490 25.87 9.66 -5.43
C ARG A 490 27.20 8.99 -5.11
N LEU A 491 27.32 8.22 -4.03
CA LEU A 491 28.57 7.55 -3.67
C LEU A 491 29.01 6.55 -4.76
N PRO A 492 30.32 6.34 -4.94
CA PRO A 492 30.82 5.24 -5.76
C PRO A 492 30.28 3.88 -5.26
N GLY A 493 30.02 2.95 -6.19
CA GLY A 493 29.37 1.67 -5.85
C GLY A 493 30.12 0.85 -4.77
N TRP A 494 31.45 0.88 -4.77
CA TRP A 494 32.26 0.19 -3.74
C TRP A 494 32.10 0.80 -2.34
N ALA A 495 31.76 2.09 -2.26
CA ALA A 495 31.59 2.79 -0.99
C ALA A 495 30.20 2.52 -0.37
N GLN A 496 29.20 2.14 -1.19
CA GLN A 496 27.83 1.86 -0.77
C GLN A 496 27.59 0.40 -0.31
N ALA A 497 28.60 -0.48 -0.38
CA ALA A 497 28.45 -1.91 -0.07
C ALA A 497 28.26 -2.17 1.44
N ASP A 498 27.64 -3.30 1.78
CA ASP A 498 27.66 -3.92 3.12
C ASP A 498 26.93 -3.12 4.22
N GLY A 499 26.03 -2.22 3.82
CA GLY A 499 25.09 -1.51 4.71
C GLY A 499 25.68 -0.28 5.40
N ASN A 500 24.80 0.52 6.01
CA ASN A 500 25.10 1.88 6.48
C ASN A 500 26.29 1.98 7.44
N ALA A 501 26.45 1.01 8.35
CA ALA A 501 27.59 1.00 9.28
C ALA A 501 28.94 0.88 8.54
N ALA A 502 29.01 0.03 7.50
CA ALA A 502 30.20 -0.13 6.68
C ALA A 502 30.44 1.11 5.80
N ILE A 503 29.38 1.70 5.24
CA ILE A 503 29.46 2.96 4.49
C ILE A 503 30.06 4.06 5.38
N LEU A 504 29.51 4.28 6.57
CA LEU A 504 29.99 5.28 7.54
C LEU A 504 31.42 5.00 7.98
N ALA A 505 31.80 3.74 8.21
CA ALA A 505 33.18 3.38 8.54
C ALA A 505 34.15 3.77 7.40
N ARG A 506 33.78 3.52 6.14
CA ARG A 506 34.57 3.94 4.97
C ARG A 506 34.64 5.47 4.85
N LEU A 507 33.55 6.19 5.11
CA LEU A 507 33.55 7.65 5.04
C LEU A 507 34.33 8.31 6.19
N ARG A 508 34.49 7.61 7.32
CA ARG A 508 35.33 8.05 8.45
C ARG A 508 36.81 7.70 8.28
N ASP A 509 37.14 6.66 7.51
CA ASP A 509 38.53 6.32 7.16
C ASP A 509 39.13 7.36 6.19
N PRO A 510 40.22 8.06 6.56
CA PRO A 510 40.78 9.13 5.74
C PRO A 510 41.19 8.69 4.33
N ARG A 511 41.67 7.46 4.15
CA ARG A 511 42.10 6.95 2.84
C ARG A 511 40.90 6.71 1.93
N SER A 512 39.88 6.05 2.46
CA SER A 512 38.63 5.76 1.75
C SER A 512 37.86 7.04 1.44
N ALA A 513 37.76 7.99 2.38
CA ALA A 513 37.16 9.30 2.16
C ALA A 513 37.90 10.09 1.07
N ALA A 514 39.24 10.14 1.10
CA ALA A 514 40.03 10.80 0.05
C ALA A 514 39.83 10.16 -1.33
N ARG A 515 39.66 8.83 -1.39
CA ARG A 515 39.31 8.13 -2.62
C ARG A 515 37.93 8.54 -3.14
N VAL A 516 36.92 8.59 -2.27
CA VAL A 516 35.56 9.05 -2.63
C VAL A 516 35.60 10.48 -3.18
N VAL A 517 36.27 11.39 -2.48
CA VAL A 517 36.44 12.80 -2.92
C VAL A 517 37.10 12.89 -4.29
N ARG A 518 38.14 12.10 -4.55
CA ARG A 518 38.83 12.07 -5.84
C ARG A 518 37.94 11.54 -6.96
N GLU A 519 37.22 10.43 -6.73
CA GLU A 519 36.33 9.82 -7.74
C GLU A 519 35.14 10.74 -8.06
N LEU A 520 34.53 11.38 -7.05
CA LEU A 520 33.48 12.37 -7.24
C LEU A 520 33.99 13.58 -8.02
N SER A 521 35.18 14.10 -7.69
CA SER A 521 35.81 15.21 -8.43
C SER A 521 36.06 14.88 -9.90
N ALA A 522 36.44 13.64 -10.22
CA ALA A 522 36.71 13.22 -11.59
C ALA A 522 35.44 13.07 -12.45
N GLY A 523 34.31 12.71 -11.82
CA GLY A 523 33.03 12.48 -12.49
C GLY A 523 32.08 13.68 -12.50
N THR A 524 32.50 14.84 -11.96
CA THR A 524 31.62 16.01 -11.81
C THR A 524 32.32 17.29 -12.24
N THR A 525 31.54 18.27 -12.70
CA THR A 525 32.02 19.64 -12.87
C THR A 525 31.71 20.47 -11.63
N PRO A 526 32.45 21.54 -11.32
CA PRO A 526 32.09 22.45 -10.22
C PRO A 526 30.62 22.90 -10.28
N ASP A 527 30.13 23.25 -11.47
CA ASP A 527 28.74 23.70 -11.69
C ASP A 527 27.70 22.61 -11.40
N SER A 528 28.06 21.33 -11.49
CA SER A 528 27.13 20.23 -11.20
C SER A 528 26.71 20.17 -9.73
N TRP A 529 27.50 20.76 -8.83
CA TRP A 529 27.20 20.84 -7.40
C TRP A 529 26.27 22.00 -7.03
N GLU A 530 26.06 22.96 -7.94
CA GLU A 530 24.99 23.96 -7.82
C GLU A 530 23.61 23.33 -8.10
N GLN A 531 23.56 22.15 -8.72
CA GLN A 531 22.34 21.40 -9.00
C GLN A 531 21.96 20.40 -7.90
N VAL A 532 22.79 20.29 -6.85
CA VAL A 532 22.55 19.43 -5.68
C VAL A 532 22.07 20.30 -4.54
N ILE A 533 20.79 20.21 -4.21
CA ILE A 533 20.14 21.00 -3.16
C ILE A 533 19.90 20.08 -1.96
N ILE A 534 20.26 20.50 -0.76
CA ILE A 534 19.99 19.72 0.46
C ILE A 534 18.48 19.75 0.77
N GLY A 535 17.89 18.57 0.91
CA GLY A 535 16.50 18.35 1.30
C GLY A 535 16.38 18.15 2.81
N GLY A 536 15.62 17.14 3.23
CA GLY A 536 15.50 16.72 4.63
C GLY A 536 16.83 16.32 5.28
N THR A 537 16.95 16.60 6.58
CA THR A 537 18.09 16.24 7.43
C THR A 537 17.59 15.85 8.82
N THR A 538 18.30 14.98 9.53
CA THR A 538 17.94 14.57 10.90
C THR A 538 18.73 15.30 11.99
N ALA A 539 19.98 15.67 11.69
CA ALA A 539 20.84 16.43 12.59
C ALA A 539 20.35 17.90 12.70
N PRO A 540 20.00 18.40 13.90
CA PRO A 540 19.48 19.76 14.09
C PRO A 540 20.38 20.86 13.55
N GLU A 541 21.70 20.71 13.69
CA GLU A 541 22.71 21.68 13.23
C GLU A 541 22.77 21.78 11.70
N LEU A 542 22.31 20.75 10.97
CA LEU A 542 22.27 20.72 9.52
C LEU A 542 20.95 21.27 8.96
N ALA A 543 19.91 21.40 9.78
CA ALA A 543 18.60 21.88 9.34
C ALA A 543 18.63 23.28 8.71
N ARG A 544 19.61 24.13 9.09
CA ARG A 544 19.81 25.46 8.49
C ARG A 544 20.26 25.44 7.03
N PHE A 545 20.69 24.28 6.52
CA PHE A 545 21.15 24.11 5.14
C PHE A 545 20.06 23.55 4.21
N ARG A 546 18.88 23.24 4.72
CA ARG A 546 17.73 22.80 3.91
C ARG A 546 17.42 23.86 2.84
N GLY A 547 17.28 23.43 1.60
CA GLY A 547 17.10 24.30 0.43
C GLY A 547 18.39 24.94 -0.12
N ALA A 548 19.54 24.82 0.54
CA ALA A 548 20.82 25.35 0.05
C ALA A 548 21.52 24.37 -0.91
N THR A 549 22.29 24.90 -1.87
CA THR A 549 23.11 24.07 -2.77
C THR A 549 24.36 23.56 -2.04
N LEU A 550 24.81 22.35 -2.38
CA LEU A 550 26.03 21.79 -1.78
C LEU A 550 27.26 22.65 -2.11
N ALA A 551 27.27 23.31 -3.28
CA ALA A 551 28.29 24.29 -3.63
C ALA A 551 28.30 25.51 -2.70
N ALA A 552 27.13 26.06 -2.33
CA ALA A 552 27.04 27.15 -1.36
C ALA A 552 27.56 26.74 0.01
N ILE A 553 27.22 25.54 0.47
CA ILE A 553 27.65 25.03 1.77
C ILE A 553 29.16 24.76 1.77
N ALA A 554 29.70 24.22 0.68
CA ALA A 554 31.14 24.02 0.53
C ALA A 554 31.94 25.33 0.65
N ARG A 555 31.42 26.43 0.08
CA ARG A 555 32.00 27.79 0.25
C ARG A 555 31.97 28.23 1.70
N GLU A 556 30.85 28.07 2.41
CA GLU A 556 30.74 28.40 3.83
C GLU A 556 31.73 27.59 4.68
N TRP A 557 31.82 26.29 4.43
CA TRP A 557 32.70 25.36 5.16
C TRP A 557 34.16 25.41 4.71
N ARG A 558 34.49 26.26 3.73
CA ARG A 558 35.85 26.42 3.16
C ARG A 558 36.45 25.08 2.73
N CYS A 559 35.67 24.29 2.01
CA CYS A 559 36.10 23.01 1.43
C CYS A 559 35.52 22.84 0.02
N THR A 560 35.91 21.78 -0.66
CA THR A 560 35.35 21.42 -1.97
C THR A 560 33.96 20.80 -1.83
N PRO A 561 33.08 20.87 -2.85
CA PRO A 561 31.77 20.24 -2.78
C PRO A 561 31.80 18.72 -2.50
N PRO A 562 32.73 17.92 -3.07
CA PRO A 562 32.87 16.51 -2.69
C PRO A 562 33.30 16.30 -1.22
N GLU A 563 34.07 17.21 -0.63
CA GLU A 563 34.40 17.14 0.81
C GLU A 563 33.18 17.51 1.67
N ALA A 564 32.42 18.54 1.29
CA ALA A 564 31.17 18.90 1.94
C ALA A 564 30.16 17.75 1.88
N PHE A 565 30.06 17.08 0.72
CA PHE A 565 29.27 15.87 0.52
C PHE A 565 29.58 14.79 1.56
N VAL A 566 30.86 14.41 1.70
CA VAL A 566 31.27 13.37 2.67
C VAL A 566 31.00 13.83 4.11
N LYS A 567 31.26 15.11 4.43
CA LYS A 567 30.97 15.68 5.75
C LYS A 567 29.49 15.61 6.11
N PHE A 568 28.59 15.94 5.17
CA PHE A 568 27.14 15.82 5.36
C PHE A 568 26.74 14.38 5.69
N LEU A 569 27.17 13.43 4.84
CA LEU A 569 26.85 12.02 5.00
C LEU A 569 27.29 11.47 6.35
N VAL A 570 28.47 11.87 6.84
CA VAL A 570 28.98 11.43 8.14
C VAL A 570 28.24 12.11 9.29
N ALA A 571 27.97 13.42 9.20
CA ALA A 571 27.32 14.20 10.25
C ALA A 571 25.86 13.78 10.45
N ASP A 572 25.12 13.58 9.37
CA ASP A 572 23.71 13.20 9.38
C ASP A 572 23.49 11.67 9.39
N GLN A 573 24.56 10.88 9.57
CA GLN A 573 24.53 9.41 9.58
C GLN A 573 23.82 8.80 8.34
N LEU A 574 24.04 9.38 7.16
CA LEU A 574 23.40 9.03 5.88
C LEU A 574 21.90 9.39 5.76
N HIS A 575 21.30 10.09 6.72
CA HIS A 575 19.89 10.49 6.68
C HIS A 575 19.63 11.85 6.01
N THR A 576 20.48 12.24 5.05
CA THR A 576 20.30 13.46 4.27
C THR A 576 19.61 13.15 2.95
N ASP A 577 18.45 13.77 2.72
CA ASP A 577 17.81 13.81 1.41
C ASP A 577 18.39 14.94 0.56
N ALA A 578 18.32 14.79 -0.76
CA ALA A 578 18.77 15.81 -1.69
C ALA A 578 17.88 15.89 -2.93
N PHE A 579 17.82 17.09 -3.49
CA PHE A 579 17.18 17.36 -4.77
C PHE A 579 18.22 17.58 -5.86
N PHE A 580 17.99 16.99 -7.03
CA PHE A 580 18.93 17.03 -8.15
C PHE A 580 18.29 17.66 -9.40
N ALA A 581 18.66 18.91 -9.68
CA ALA A 581 18.18 19.69 -10.82
C ALA A 581 18.94 19.32 -12.10
N SER A 582 18.66 18.12 -12.62
CA SER A 582 19.47 17.49 -13.69
C SER A 582 18.72 17.21 -14.99
N MET A 583 17.43 17.54 -15.07
CA MET A 583 16.55 17.20 -16.20
C MET A 583 16.21 18.42 -17.06
N SER A 584 15.75 18.18 -18.28
CA SER A 584 15.30 19.21 -19.23
C SER A 584 13.77 19.27 -19.29
N GLU A 585 13.24 20.49 -19.33
CA GLU A 585 11.81 20.79 -19.52
C GLU A 585 11.32 20.35 -20.91
N GLU A 586 12.17 20.46 -21.94
CA GLU A 586 11.89 19.96 -23.28
C GLU A 586 11.71 18.43 -23.25
N ASN A 587 12.64 17.72 -22.61
CA ASN A 587 12.57 16.28 -22.47
C ASN A 587 11.34 15.85 -21.64
N LEU A 588 10.99 16.61 -20.60
CA LEU A 588 9.78 16.36 -19.81
C LEU A 588 8.53 16.37 -20.69
N ARG A 589 8.34 17.43 -21.50
CA ARG A 589 7.18 17.54 -22.41
C ARG A 589 7.20 16.46 -23.48
N ARG A 590 8.39 16.15 -24.02
CA ARG A 590 8.57 15.09 -25.02
C ARG A 590 8.25 13.70 -24.48
N ILE A 591 8.59 13.41 -23.22
CA ILE A 591 8.18 12.17 -22.55
C ILE A 591 6.65 12.12 -22.45
N TYR A 592 6.02 13.21 -22.00
CA TYR A 592 4.56 13.25 -21.91
C TYR A 592 3.87 13.17 -23.28
N SER A 593 4.51 13.54 -24.40
CA SER A 593 3.87 13.38 -25.71
C SER A 593 3.60 11.91 -26.09
N GLU A 594 4.23 10.94 -25.42
CA GLU A 594 3.98 9.52 -25.61
C GLU A 594 2.68 9.06 -24.90
N PRO A 595 1.70 8.46 -25.60
CA PRO A 595 0.35 8.19 -25.07
C PRO A 595 0.27 7.08 -24.00
N TRP A 596 1.37 6.37 -23.78
CA TRP A 596 1.52 5.29 -22.80
C TRP A 596 2.23 5.73 -21.50
N VAL A 597 2.55 7.03 -21.38
CA VAL A 597 3.14 7.61 -20.18
C VAL A 597 2.03 8.08 -19.24
N MET A 598 2.01 7.47 -18.05
CA MET A 598 1.17 7.79 -16.89
C MET A 598 1.80 8.90 -16.05
N VAL A 599 1.09 9.32 -15.01
CA VAL A 599 1.63 10.25 -14.00
C VAL A 599 1.76 9.53 -12.67
N GLY A 600 2.88 9.74 -12.00
CA GLY A 600 3.13 9.29 -10.63
C GLY A 600 3.86 10.40 -9.89
N SER A 601 3.54 10.60 -8.62
CA SER A 601 4.09 11.72 -7.86
C SER A 601 5.55 11.51 -7.46
N ASP A 602 5.97 10.24 -7.34
CA ASP A 602 7.25 9.83 -6.77
C ASP A 602 7.43 10.40 -5.35
N ALA A 603 6.35 10.41 -4.57
CA ALA A 603 6.35 10.99 -3.24
C ALA A 603 5.54 10.14 -2.28
N SER A 604 5.96 10.19 -1.03
CA SER A 604 5.23 9.67 0.10
C SER A 604 4.18 10.68 0.55
N ILE A 605 3.07 10.21 1.12
CA ILE A 605 2.09 11.10 1.76
C ILE A 605 2.75 11.96 2.84
N ARG A 606 2.24 13.18 2.99
CA ARG A 606 2.60 14.14 4.04
C ARG A 606 1.35 14.88 4.52
N ALA A 607 1.49 15.53 5.67
CA ALA A 607 0.51 16.45 6.20
C ALA A 607 1.18 17.78 6.55
N THR A 608 0.43 18.87 6.61
CA THR A 608 0.94 20.18 7.07
C THR A 608 0.96 20.31 8.60
N THR A 609 0.56 19.24 9.29
CA THR A 609 0.54 19.11 10.76
C THR A 609 1.00 17.71 11.15
N GLY A 610 1.35 17.52 12.42
CA GLY A 610 1.72 16.20 12.96
C GLY A 610 3.16 15.79 12.63
N PRO A 611 3.50 14.50 12.84
CA PRO A 611 4.88 14.01 12.64
C PRO A 611 5.38 14.23 11.20
N LEU A 612 4.49 14.07 10.22
CA LEU A 612 4.82 14.20 8.79
C LEU A 612 4.83 15.64 8.28
N SER A 613 4.81 16.64 9.17
CA SER A 613 5.01 18.05 8.81
C SER A 613 6.37 18.61 9.24
N GLN A 614 7.22 17.76 9.81
CA GLN A 614 8.50 18.17 10.41
C GLN A 614 9.70 17.99 9.47
N ASP A 615 9.50 17.25 8.38
CA ASP A 615 10.54 17.00 7.38
C ASP A 615 10.60 18.10 6.32
N PHE A 616 11.33 17.86 5.22
CA PHE A 616 11.50 18.86 4.16
C PHE A 616 11.38 18.18 2.78
N PRO A 617 10.15 17.85 2.36
CA PRO A 617 9.92 17.04 1.16
C PRO A 617 10.06 17.86 -0.12
N HIS A 618 10.20 17.17 -1.25
CA HIS A 618 10.12 17.80 -2.58
C HIS A 618 8.67 18.29 -2.86
N PRO A 619 8.46 19.43 -3.54
CA PRO A 619 7.11 20.01 -3.76
C PRO A 619 6.13 19.11 -4.52
N ARG A 620 6.64 18.18 -5.34
CA ARG A 620 5.89 17.07 -5.97
C ARG A 620 4.95 16.32 -5.01
N THR A 621 5.27 16.30 -3.72
CA THR A 621 4.43 15.72 -2.66
C THR A 621 3.04 16.32 -2.60
N TYR A 622 2.92 17.63 -2.85
CA TYR A 622 1.67 18.38 -2.71
C TYR A 622 1.14 18.96 -4.03
N GLY A 623 1.97 19.03 -5.08
CA GLY A 623 1.66 19.76 -6.32
C GLY A 623 1.57 18.93 -7.59
N THR A 624 1.97 17.65 -7.61
CA THR A 624 2.09 16.84 -8.84
C THR A 624 0.85 16.93 -9.73
N PHE A 625 -0.32 16.64 -9.19
CA PHE A 625 -1.53 16.50 -10.00
C PHE A 625 -2.05 17.86 -10.46
N ALA A 626 -2.02 18.87 -9.58
CA ALA A 626 -2.36 20.24 -9.92
C ALA A 626 -1.45 20.79 -11.03
N ARG A 627 -0.13 20.59 -10.91
CA ARG A 627 0.85 21.04 -11.88
C ARG A 627 0.65 20.37 -13.24
N PHE A 628 0.49 19.06 -13.27
CA PHE A 628 0.28 18.33 -14.53
C PHE A 628 -1.00 18.77 -15.26
N LEU A 629 -2.12 18.86 -14.53
CA LEU A 629 -3.39 19.33 -15.09
C LEU A 629 -3.30 20.79 -15.57
N ARG A 630 -2.62 21.65 -14.82
CA ARG A 630 -2.36 23.04 -15.21
C ARG A 630 -1.54 23.12 -16.50
N MET A 631 -0.51 22.27 -16.66
CA MET A 631 0.25 22.19 -17.90
C MET A 631 -0.63 21.81 -19.11
N ALA A 632 -1.61 20.93 -18.93
CA ALA A 632 -2.58 20.61 -19.99
C ALA A 632 -3.54 21.77 -20.29
N LEU A 633 -4.09 22.41 -19.25
CA LEU A 633 -5.02 23.54 -19.38
C LEU A 633 -4.36 24.77 -20.04
N ASP A 634 -3.09 25.01 -19.73
CA ASP A 634 -2.32 26.15 -20.25
C ASP A 634 -1.71 25.87 -21.64
N GLY A 635 -1.90 24.67 -22.20
CA GLY A 635 -1.36 24.29 -23.52
C GLY A 635 0.15 24.03 -23.54
N ALA A 636 0.77 23.77 -22.39
CA ALA A 636 2.19 23.43 -22.30
C ALA A 636 2.48 21.97 -22.71
N LEU A 637 1.45 21.11 -22.74
CA LEU A 637 1.50 19.75 -23.25
C LEU A 637 0.92 19.69 -24.67
N SER A 638 1.30 18.66 -25.44
CA SER A 638 0.79 18.44 -26.80
C SER A 638 -0.67 17.96 -26.85
N PHE A 639 -1.36 17.92 -25.70
CA PHE A 639 -2.71 17.43 -25.53
C PHE A 639 -3.45 18.22 -24.45
N GLY A 640 -4.79 18.21 -24.51
CA GLY A 640 -5.66 18.94 -23.59
C GLY A 640 -6.04 18.17 -22.32
N ILE A 641 -7.01 18.70 -21.59
CA ILE A 641 -7.42 18.21 -20.26
C ILE A 641 -7.99 16.79 -20.29
N GLU A 642 -8.69 16.39 -21.36
CA GLU A 642 -9.32 15.08 -21.47
C GLU A 642 -8.29 13.95 -21.53
N GLU A 643 -7.22 14.13 -22.31
CA GLU A 643 -6.10 13.21 -22.40
C GLU A 643 -5.27 13.22 -21.11
N ALA A 644 -5.10 14.39 -20.48
CA ALA A 644 -4.45 14.49 -19.18
C ALA A 644 -5.19 13.67 -18.10
N VAL A 645 -6.53 13.78 -18.04
CA VAL A 645 -7.36 12.97 -17.14
C VAL A 645 -7.25 11.49 -17.49
N ARG A 646 -7.27 11.09 -18.76
CA ARG A 646 -7.07 9.68 -19.16
C ARG A 646 -5.76 9.11 -18.63
N ARG A 647 -4.68 9.89 -18.66
CA ARG A 647 -3.34 9.51 -18.15
C ARG A 647 -3.24 9.44 -16.62
N LEU A 648 -4.18 10.05 -15.93
CA LEU A 648 -4.35 9.99 -14.47
C LEU A 648 -5.32 8.89 -14.03
N THR A 649 -6.13 8.34 -14.94
CA THR A 649 -7.29 7.51 -14.59
C THR A 649 -7.31 6.20 -15.38
N LEU A 650 -7.93 6.17 -16.56
CA LEU A 650 -8.14 4.93 -17.32
C LEU A 650 -6.83 4.25 -17.74
N LEU A 651 -5.81 5.02 -18.15
CA LEU A 651 -4.52 4.43 -18.55
C LEU A 651 -3.85 3.69 -17.37
N PRO A 652 -3.68 4.30 -16.19
CA PRO A 652 -3.30 3.57 -14.98
C PRO A 652 -4.21 2.39 -14.65
N ALA A 653 -5.53 2.55 -14.66
CA ALA A 653 -6.44 1.46 -14.35
C ALA A 653 -6.21 0.25 -15.27
N GLN A 654 -5.96 0.47 -16.56
CA GLN A 654 -5.60 -0.58 -17.51
C GLN A 654 -4.21 -1.19 -17.24
N ALA A 655 -3.21 -0.35 -17.00
CA ALA A 655 -1.83 -0.78 -16.76
C ALA A 655 -1.71 -1.68 -15.52
N PHE A 656 -2.41 -1.32 -14.43
CA PHE A 656 -2.41 -2.07 -13.17
C PHE A 656 -3.52 -3.12 -13.10
N GLY A 657 -4.51 -3.10 -14.01
CA GLY A 657 -5.59 -4.08 -14.07
C GLY A 657 -6.69 -3.86 -13.03
N LEU A 658 -7.04 -2.60 -12.77
CA LEU A 658 -8.04 -2.18 -11.77
C LEU A 658 -9.43 -2.13 -12.40
N GLU A 659 -10.17 -3.23 -12.31
CA GLU A 659 -11.49 -3.36 -12.94
C GLU A 659 -12.54 -2.44 -12.31
N GLY A 660 -13.36 -1.82 -13.17
CA GLY A 660 -14.44 -0.92 -12.75
C GLY A 660 -13.97 0.40 -12.14
N ARG A 661 -12.70 0.80 -12.35
CA ARG A 661 -12.12 2.06 -11.88
C ARG A 661 -11.47 2.82 -13.05
N GLY A 662 -11.20 4.11 -12.85
CA GLY A 662 -10.52 4.97 -13.84
C GLY A 662 -11.41 5.49 -14.98
N GLN A 663 -12.71 5.20 -14.97
CA GLN A 663 -13.67 5.72 -15.94
C GLN A 663 -15.00 6.07 -15.26
N LEU A 664 -15.62 7.18 -15.65
CA LEU A 664 -16.99 7.51 -15.23
C LEU A 664 -17.99 6.85 -16.18
N VAL A 665 -18.53 5.73 -15.74
CA VAL A 665 -19.58 4.97 -16.44
C VAL A 665 -20.47 4.30 -15.40
N GLU A 666 -21.75 4.10 -15.73
CA GLU A 666 -22.68 3.40 -14.85
C GLU A 666 -22.17 1.99 -14.50
N GLY A 667 -22.32 1.62 -13.24
CA GLY A 667 -21.79 0.38 -12.65
C GLY A 667 -20.34 0.48 -12.13
N ALA A 668 -19.55 1.48 -12.55
CA ALA A 668 -18.19 1.68 -12.05
C ALA A 668 -18.16 2.12 -10.57
N TRP A 669 -17.03 1.90 -9.90
CA TRP A 669 -16.76 2.46 -8.58
C TRP A 669 -16.79 3.99 -8.62
N ALA A 670 -17.40 4.59 -7.61
CA ALA A 670 -17.50 6.04 -7.48
C ALA A 670 -16.23 6.63 -6.83
N ASP A 671 -15.08 6.44 -7.49
CA ASP A 671 -13.88 7.22 -7.22
C ASP A 671 -13.87 8.45 -8.13
N LEU A 672 -13.99 9.64 -7.56
CA LEU A 672 -14.13 10.88 -8.34
C LEU A 672 -13.22 11.98 -7.79
N ALA A 673 -12.75 12.84 -8.69
CA ALA A 673 -12.17 14.13 -8.36
C ALA A 673 -12.96 15.25 -9.03
N VAL A 674 -13.38 16.24 -8.22
CA VAL A 674 -14.04 17.46 -8.67
C VAL A 674 -13.06 18.62 -8.51
N LEU A 675 -12.78 19.31 -9.61
CA LEU A 675 -11.81 20.40 -9.62
C LEU A 675 -12.33 21.63 -10.37
N ASP A 676 -12.03 22.79 -9.82
CA ASP A 676 -12.25 24.09 -10.41
C ASP A 676 -11.04 24.44 -11.30
N PRO A 677 -11.20 24.40 -12.64
CA PRO A 677 -10.10 24.66 -13.56
C PRO A 677 -9.60 26.11 -13.52
N ALA A 678 -10.36 27.07 -12.98
CA ALA A 678 -9.90 28.45 -12.82
C ALA A 678 -9.01 28.61 -11.57
N ALA A 679 -9.32 27.88 -10.49
CA ALA A 679 -8.58 27.95 -9.24
C ALA A 679 -7.39 26.99 -9.14
N LEU A 680 -7.31 25.97 -10.01
CA LEU A 680 -6.32 24.88 -9.92
C LEU A 680 -4.87 25.36 -9.96
N ARG A 681 -4.11 25.21 -8.88
CA ARG A 681 -2.69 25.60 -8.86
C ARG A 681 -1.90 24.86 -7.79
N GLU A 682 -0.64 24.57 -8.10
CA GLU A 682 0.31 24.17 -7.07
C GLU A 682 0.74 25.40 -6.26
N THR A 683 0.93 25.21 -4.95
CA THR A 683 1.33 26.24 -3.98
C THR A 683 2.64 25.90 -3.30
N SER A 684 2.95 24.60 -3.20
CA SER A 684 4.19 24.06 -2.66
C SER A 684 5.39 24.45 -3.53
N THR A 685 6.49 24.83 -2.87
CA THR A 685 7.76 25.21 -3.53
C THR A 685 8.94 24.43 -2.92
N PHE A 686 10.12 24.51 -3.55
CA PHE A 686 11.33 23.91 -2.99
C PHE A 686 11.80 24.55 -1.67
N ALA A 687 11.52 25.84 -1.48
CA ALA A 687 11.91 26.57 -0.27
C ALA A 687 10.90 26.41 0.86
N ASP A 688 9.63 26.20 0.50
CA ASP A 688 8.52 26.04 1.44
C ASP A 688 7.56 24.98 0.89
N PRO A 689 7.79 23.69 1.20
CA PRO A 689 7.10 22.60 0.53
C PRO A 689 5.75 22.21 1.16
N HIS A 690 5.45 22.58 2.40
CA HIS A 690 4.26 22.10 3.12
C HIS A 690 3.00 22.93 2.81
N HIS A 691 2.59 22.97 1.54
CA HIS A 691 1.38 23.68 1.09
C HIS A 691 0.54 22.80 0.17
N TYR A 692 -0.73 22.58 0.51
CA TYR A 692 -1.66 21.84 -0.34
C TYR A 692 -2.01 22.63 -1.60
N ALA A 693 -2.12 21.94 -2.74
CA ALA A 693 -2.63 22.51 -3.96
C ALA A 693 -4.05 23.07 -3.79
N GLU A 694 -4.38 24.10 -4.58
CA GLU A 694 -5.69 24.74 -4.58
C GLU A 694 -6.48 24.33 -5.83
N GLY A 695 -7.81 24.50 -5.78
CA GLY A 695 -8.74 24.24 -6.90
C GLY A 695 -9.39 22.85 -6.89
N PHE A 696 -8.94 21.91 -6.06
CA PHE A 696 -9.71 20.69 -5.79
C PHE A 696 -10.87 21.01 -4.86
N ARG A 697 -12.08 20.66 -5.28
CA ARG A 697 -13.33 20.95 -4.55
C ARG A 697 -13.82 19.75 -3.76
N CYS A 698 -13.69 18.56 -4.33
CA CYS A 698 -14.13 17.32 -3.70
C CYS A 698 -13.36 16.12 -4.23
N THR A 699 -13.06 15.17 -3.35
CA THR A 699 -12.51 13.86 -3.69
C THR A 699 -13.40 12.80 -3.06
N LEU A 700 -13.89 11.88 -3.90
CA LEU A 700 -14.70 10.74 -3.49
C LEU A 700 -13.90 9.46 -3.67
N VAL A 701 -13.93 8.60 -2.67
CA VAL A 701 -13.31 7.28 -2.73
C VAL A 701 -14.38 6.26 -2.39
N ASN A 702 -14.62 5.30 -3.27
CA ASN A 702 -15.68 4.29 -3.13
C ASN A 702 -17.07 4.91 -2.83
N GLY A 703 -17.36 6.08 -3.42
CA GLY A 703 -18.60 6.85 -3.28
C GLY A 703 -18.77 7.59 -1.95
N GLN A 704 -17.76 7.57 -1.08
CA GLN A 704 -17.74 8.34 0.15
C GLN A 704 -16.89 9.59 0.01
N ILE A 705 -17.27 10.67 0.68
CA ILE A 705 -16.52 11.93 0.66
C ILE A 705 -15.26 11.74 1.51
N ALA A 706 -14.10 11.73 0.86
CA ALA A 706 -12.80 11.78 1.51
C ALA A 706 -12.35 13.24 1.74
N PHE A 707 -12.75 14.15 0.84
CA PHE A 707 -12.49 15.59 0.96
C PHE A 707 -13.59 16.41 0.29
N ASN A 708 -14.00 17.52 0.89
CA ASN A 708 -14.95 18.49 0.31
C ASN A 708 -14.69 19.94 0.75
N GLY A 709 -13.42 20.36 0.69
CA GLY A 709 -12.95 21.64 1.26
C GLY A 709 -12.45 21.52 2.70
N ARG A 710 -12.72 20.38 3.35
CA ARG A 710 -12.14 19.90 4.60
C ARG A 710 -11.89 18.39 4.49
N GLU A 711 -10.89 17.85 5.18
CA GLU A 711 -10.76 16.40 5.28
C GLU A 711 -12.00 15.79 5.93
N SER A 712 -12.44 14.67 5.36
CA SER A 712 -13.32 13.76 6.04
C SER A 712 -12.49 12.86 6.97
N GLN A 713 -13.05 12.50 8.12
CA GLN A 713 -12.50 11.41 8.95
C GLN A 713 -12.89 10.02 8.42
N GLN A 714 -13.60 9.97 7.28
CA GLN A 714 -13.93 8.71 6.61
C GLN A 714 -12.70 8.18 5.86
N ARG A 715 -12.43 6.90 6.06
CA ARG A 715 -11.33 6.16 5.45
C ARG A 715 -11.86 5.03 4.57
N PRO A 716 -12.49 5.37 3.43
CA PRO A 716 -13.22 4.40 2.60
C PRO A 716 -12.33 3.57 1.67
N GLY A 717 -11.02 3.84 1.66
CA GLY A 717 -10.07 3.20 0.77
C GLY A 717 -10.03 1.68 0.97
N GLN A 718 -9.79 0.98 -0.14
CA GLN A 718 -9.72 -0.47 -0.17
C GLN A 718 -8.35 -0.96 -0.66
N TRP A 719 -7.95 -2.14 -0.21
CA TRP A 719 -6.84 -2.86 -0.80
C TRP A 719 -7.26 -3.41 -2.17
N LEU A 720 -6.50 -3.11 -3.21
CA LEU A 720 -6.75 -3.54 -4.57
C LEU A 720 -5.66 -4.51 -5.04
N VAL A 721 -6.10 -5.56 -5.71
CA VAL A 721 -5.23 -6.47 -6.44
C VAL A 721 -5.50 -6.25 -7.93
N GLY A 722 -4.45 -6.22 -8.73
CA GLY A 722 -4.57 -6.18 -10.20
C GLY A 722 -5.20 -7.45 -10.78
N ARG A 723 -5.01 -7.69 -12.08
CA ARG A 723 -5.45 -8.95 -12.73
C ARG A 723 -4.75 -10.13 -12.05
N GLY A 724 -5.42 -10.87 -11.17
CA GLY A 724 -4.82 -11.99 -10.43
C GLY A 724 -5.82 -12.68 -9.53
#